data_AF-A0A8T7MAQ4-F1
#
_entry.id   AF-A0A8T7MAQ4-F1
#
_cell.length_a   1.000
_cell.length_b   1.000
_cell.length_c   1.000
_cell.angle_alpha   90.00
_cell.angle_beta   90.00
_cell.angle_gamma   90.00
#
_symmetry.space_group_name_H-M   'P 1'
#
loop_
_entity.id
_entity.type
_entity.pdbx_description
1 polymer ?
#
loop_
_entity_poly.entity_id
_entity_poly.type
_entity_poly.pdbx_seq_one_letter_code
_entity_poly.pdbx_strand_id
1 'polypeptide(L)'
;MKQVSFQNLTQYEFAVQFLQPITEIKFNSRFQAEELAITTGNPVIGRLLERISGGYPVVLPYFSNKEHAWIITAINRRELDYTLARVSRFLVPTYAEFAGTEGTPELKKFDANGNQLQRLGNLLYPAGYYSLRSPVAHREIILKRLDLWLNLESQQPILQVERQPTYNNLYERFNASLAATHWQEAEQCLETLQRLNLSTADNLAFLRIQFLAQQQRWSDIWNRTDFPDLARINMPSAVRAALLTAFHHHELLSLEQQGHWSDAITVFQQARPKLGKLLTGRMGLTGSGVVRVFAYQAIIEKNRTALVELRKLDSTLETQLCLDQLQNLLEPEEPAAVTISLSPLQLAQQALASSDYDTAAHFAEEVEPISDRALLLLQIVRQGGDPSVAEKALLWFWELPQDEQTHLQNSQTFVSHSLIFAQILTGVTPKANEFTSSTYKPPTAIQNWLEWFDQTGVNPNTPELLTAVECLSSISDEEFWTLERITLLSEKLLTFIDDPNRNSHNYAKTAVRRLIDLFLQDSRFPRQEEAYIELYETLYYSLSEKVDKNLTTGLTLLRLAEAVLRQKPVECHRFYEYFKDWCTYPIPAFENWILEVFDLLAEYGLEPNKLTVWYRQWVEYLLNLPGNRERTNLETWLAFGRWIQPGPDLLAALEQAISIVTDQEVEDPIANLPPGYRIGIFSLHQATMDRAKELLLARNPNLNIRTCAERDLNEQAKSLAQNSDLVVIVTTCISHALTYGIGPYLKKEQGPVYPQSKGTTSIIRAIESYLLTN
;
A
#
# COMPACT_ATOMS: atom_id res chain seq x y z
N MET A 1 38.61 -38.78 -16.31
CA MET A 1 39.23 -37.56 -15.74
C MET A 1 38.32 -36.39 -16.03
N LYS A 2 38.21 -35.44 -15.12
CA LYS A 2 37.33 -34.27 -15.24
C LYS A 2 38.20 -33.01 -15.23
N GLN A 3 38.07 -32.17 -16.25
CA GLN A 3 38.75 -30.88 -16.35
C GLN A 3 37.80 -29.79 -15.84
N VAL A 4 38.34 -28.90 -15.00
CA VAL A 4 37.63 -27.78 -14.39
C VAL A 4 38.41 -26.51 -14.71
N SER A 5 37.76 -25.54 -15.32
CA SER A 5 38.32 -24.21 -15.58
C SER A 5 37.78 -23.21 -14.56
N PHE A 6 38.60 -22.24 -14.18
CA PHE A 6 38.25 -21.20 -13.21
C PHE A 6 38.16 -19.83 -13.88
N GLN A 7 37.29 -18.94 -13.37
CA GLN A 7 37.07 -17.63 -14.00
C GLN A 7 38.20 -16.63 -13.73
N ASN A 8 38.94 -16.81 -12.63
CA ASN A 8 40.04 -15.93 -12.26
C ASN A 8 41.16 -16.69 -11.52
N LEU A 9 42.32 -16.03 -11.46
CA LEU A 9 43.53 -16.58 -10.85
C LEU A 9 43.32 -16.91 -9.36
N THR A 10 42.57 -16.08 -8.62
CA THR A 10 42.29 -16.28 -7.19
C THR A 10 41.54 -17.58 -6.92
N GLN A 11 40.50 -17.88 -7.71
CA GLN A 11 39.73 -19.13 -7.61
C GLN A 11 40.59 -20.35 -7.94
N TYR A 12 41.40 -20.25 -9.00
CA TYR A 12 42.35 -21.29 -9.38
C TYR A 12 43.36 -21.56 -8.26
N GLU A 13 44.04 -20.53 -7.76
CA GLU A 13 45.03 -20.67 -6.69
C GLU A 13 44.41 -21.24 -5.42
N PHE A 14 43.20 -20.82 -5.06
CA PHE A 14 42.49 -21.34 -3.89
C PHE A 14 42.20 -22.84 -4.05
N ALA A 15 41.68 -23.26 -5.21
CA ALA A 15 41.46 -24.67 -5.52
C ALA A 15 42.75 -25.51 -5.47
N VAL A 16 43.85 -24.96 -5.97
CA VAL A 16 45.18 -25.59 -5.94
C VAL A 16 45.63 -25.86 -4.50
N GLN A 17 45.39 -24.94 -3.55
CA GLN A 17 45.80 -25.12 -2.15
C GLN A 17 45.17 -26.35 -1.47
N PHE A 18 43.97 -26.74 -1.87
CA PHE A 18 43.34 -27.96 -1.34
C PHE A 18 43.88 -29.22 -1.99
N LEU A 19 44.32 -29.16 -3.26
CA LEU A 19 44.79 -30.33 -4.01
C LEU A 19 46.30 -30.59 -3.90
N GLN A 20 47.11 -29.57 -3.63
CA GLN A 20 48.58 -29.69 -3.51
C GLN A 20 49.04 -30.62 -2.37
N PRO A 21 48.43 -30.63 -1.16
CA PRO A 21 48.76 -31.59 -0.11
C PRO A 21 48.41 -33.04 -0.48
N ILE A 22 47.62 -33.24 -1.54
CA ILE A 22 47.01 -34.51 -1.92
C ILE A 22 47.77 -35.20 -3.06
N THR A 23 48.84 -34.61 -3.60
CA THR A 23 49.59 -35.19 -4.73
C THR A 23 50.26 -36.53 -4.39
N GLU A 24 50.50 -36.84 -3.11
CA GLU A 24 50.92 -38.19 -2.65
C GLU A 24 49.76 -39.21 -2.61
N ILE A 25 48.50 -38.76 -2.69
CA ILE A 25 47.28 -39.57 -2.58
C ILE A 25 46.49 -39.54 -3.91
N LYS A 26 46.88 -40.42 -4.84
CA LYS A 26 46.06 -41.15 -5.85
C LYS A 26 44.95 -40.44 -6.67
N PHE A 27 44.80 -39.12 -6.71
CA PHE A 27 43.78 -38.47 -7.56
C PHE A 27 44.25 -38.09 -8.97
N ASN A 28 45.52 -38.31 -9.31
CA ASN A 28 46.09 -38.03 -10.64
C ASN A 28 45.73 -36.62 -11.15
N SER A 29 45.87 -35.61 -10.29
CA SER A 29 45.54 -34.22 -10.63
C SER A 29 46.65 -33.58 -11.46
N ARG A 30 46.30 -32.91 -12.56
CA ARG A 30 47.19 -32.09 -13.39
C ARG A 30 46.75 -30.63 -13.29
N PHE A 31 47.72 -29.75 -13.07
CA PHE A 31 47.51 -28.31 -12.87
C PHE A 31 48.02 -27.55 -14.10
N GLN A 32 47.16 -26.76 -14.75
CA GLN A 32 47.50 -25.96 -15.93
C GLN A 32 47.30 -24.48 -15.58
N ALA A 33 48.35 -23.83 -15.11
CA ALA A 33 48.28 -22.44 -14.64
C ALA A 33 47.97 -21.45 -15.77
N GLU A 34 48.48 -21.69 -16.98
CA GLU A 34 48.25 -20.83 -18.15
C GLU A 34 46.79 -20.83 -18.61
N GLU A 35 46.10 -21.96 -18.44
CA GLU A 35 44.69 -22.14 -18.82
C GLU A 35 43.72 -21.95 -17.65
N LEU A 36 44.24 -21.62 -16.45
CA LEU A 36 43.49 -21.61 -15.19
C LEU A 36 42.61 -22.86 -15.05
N ALA A 37 43.20 -24.04 -15.29
CA ALA A 37 42.46 -25.29 -15.34
C ALA A 37 43.12 -26.39 -14.48
N ILE A 38 42.27 -27.22 -13.87
CA ILE A 38 42.68 -28.39 -13.10
C ILE A 38 41.98 -29.62 -13.67
N THR A 39 42.77 -30.63 -14.03
CA THR A 39 42.24 -31.94 -14.43
C THR A 39 42.42 -32.92 -13.28
N THR A 40 41.35 -33.56 -12.81
CA THR A 40 41.40 -34.55 -11.72
C THR A 40 40.86 -35.91 -12.14
N GLY A 41 41.46 -36.98 -11.60
CA GLY A 41 41.05 -38.36 -11.80
C GLY A 41 39.75 -38.73 -11.07
N ASN A 42 39.36 -37.98 -10.03
CA ASN A 42 38.13 -38.23 -9.28
C ASN A 42 37.00 -37.30 -9.73
N PRO A 43 35.88 -37.83 -10.28
CA PRO A 43 34.80 -37.01 -10.82
C PRO A 43 34.08 -36.18 -9.75
N VAL A 44 33.96 -36.69 -8.51
CA VAL A 44 33.30 -35.98 -7.41
C VAL A 44 34.12 -34.77 -6.98
N ILE A 45 35.44 -34.94 -6.85
CA ILE A 45 36.35 -33.83 -6.56
C ILE A 45 36.26 -32.78 -7.68
N GLY A 46 36.22 -33.20 -8.94
CA GLY A 46 36.01 -32.27 -10.06
C GLY A 46 34.70 -31.48 -9.95
N ARG A 47 33.60 -32.13 -9.57
CA ARG A 47 32.31 -31.43 -9.33
C ARG A 47 32.37 -30.45 -8.16
N LEU A 48 33.06 -30.79 -7.08
CA LEU A 48 33.23 -29.88 -5.94
C LEU A 48 34.07 -28.65 -6.34
N LEU A 49 35.11 -28.84 -7.16
CA LEU A 49 35.95 -27.74 -7.65
C LEU A 49 35.20 -26.82 -8.63
N GLU A 50 34.32 -27.35 -9.49
CA GLU A 50 33.47 -26.53 -10.37
C GLU A 50 32.64 -25.50 -9.60
N ARG A 51 32.24 -25.82 -8.37
CA ARG A 51 31.45 -24.91 -7.53
C ARG A 51 32.23 -23.67 -7.13
N ILE A 52 33.55 -23.77 -6.97
CA ILE A 52 34.42 -22.61 -6.74
C ILE A 52 34.35 -21.67 -7.94
N SER A 53 34.41 -22.20 -9.16
CA SER A 53 34.31 -21.38 -10.39
C SER A 53 32.95 -20.71 -10.54
N GLY A 54 31.88 -21.38 -10.11
CA GLY A 54 30.51 -20.84 -10.16
C GLY A 54 30.14 -19.91 -8.98
N GLY A 55 31.03 -19.73 -8.00
CA GLY A 55 30.73 -18.95 -6.79
C GLY A 55 29.71 -19.63 -5.85
N TYR A 56 29.45 -20.93 -6.03
CA TYR A 56 28.48 -21.66 -5.22
C TYR A 56 29.08 -22.11 -3.88
N PRO A 57 28.24 -22.39 -2.86
CA PRO A 57 28.69 -22.98 -1.61
C PRO A 57 29.39 -24.31 -1.85
N VAL A 58 30.54 -24.54 -1.23
CA VAL A 58 31.42 -25.68 -1.55
C VAL A 58 31.84 -26.44 -0.30
N VAL A 59 32.00 -27.76 -0.49
CA VAL A 59 32.62 -28.66 0.51
C VAL A 59 33.97 -29.08 -0.02
N LEU A 60 35.05 -28.68 0.66
CA LEU A 60 36.41 -28.93 0.24
C LEU A 60 37.11 -29.91 1.19
N PRO A 61 37.66 -31.02 0.67
CA PRO A 61 38.41 -31.94 1.49
C PRO A 61 39.80 -31.39 1.83
N TYR A 62 40.20 -31.59 3.07
CA TYR A 62 41.56 -31.41 3.55
C TYR A 62 42.04 -32.73 4.16
N PHE A 63 42.77 -33.51 3.36
CA PHE A 63 43.19 -34.87 3.75
C PHE A 63 44.48 -34.83 4.58
N SER A 64 44.47 -35.58 5.68
CA SER A 64 45.62 -35.85 6.53
C SER A 64 45.74 -37.37 6.78
N ASN A 65 46.93 -37.82 7.21
CA ASN A 65 47.22 -39.24 7.49
C ASN A 65 46.48 -39.80 8.71
N LYS A 66 46.01 -38.94 9.63
CA LYS A 66 45.32 -39.37 10.86
C LYS A 66 43.80 -39.27 10.74
N GLU A 67 43.32 -38.14 10.26
CA GLU A 67 41.91 -37.84 10.07
C GLU A 67 41.75 -36.90 8.87
N HIS A 68 40.57 -36.88 8.28
CA HIS A 68 40.25 -35.98 7.18
C HIS A 68 39.34 -34.86 7.68
N ALA A 69 39.63 -33.63 7.27
CA ALA A 69 38.76 -32.49 7.49
C ALA A 69 37.97 -32.18 6.21
N TRP A 70 36.73 -31.75 6.36
CA TRP A 70 35.86 -31.32 5.27
C TRP A 70 35.38 -29.93 5.59
N ILE A 71 35.83 -28.97 4.79
CA ILE A 71 35.59 -27.54 4.99
C ILE A 71 34.36 -27.14 4.17
N ILE A 72 33.32 -26.67 4.85
CA ILE A 72 32.09 -26.16 4.23
C ILE A 72 32.19 -24.64 4.23
N THR A 73 32.12 -24.00 3.06
CA THR A 73 32.25 -22.55 2.93
C THR A 73 31.33 -21.98 1.85
N ALA A 74 30.93 -20.72 2.00
CA ALA A 74 30.08 -19.99 1.06
C ALA A 74 30.37 -18.48 1.12
N ILE A 75 29.92 -17.73 0.12
CA ILE A 75 30.22 -16.29 0.01
C ILE A 75 29.51 -15.53 1.15
N ASN A 76 28.24 -15.85 1.41
CA ASN A 76 27.43 -15.24 2.43
C ASN A 76 27.06 -16.21 3.56
N ARG A 77 26.70 -15.66 4.72
CA ARG A 77 26.42 -16.42 5.94
C ARG A 77 25.20 -17.34 5.80
N ARG A 78 24.16 -16.89 5.09
CA ARG A 78 22.92 -17.63 4.90
C ARG A 78 23.16 -18.90 4.09
N GLU A 79 23.83 -18.80 2.95
CA GLU A 79 24.20 -19.93 2.12
C GLU A 79 25.12 -20.91 2.85
N LEU A 80 26.03 -20.40 3.69
CA LEU A 80 26.91 -21.21 4.51
C LEU A 80 26.13 -22.06 5.52
N ASP A 81 25.22 -21.46 6.28
CA ASP A 81 24.39 -22.15 7.28
C ASP A 81 23.40 -23.12 6.60
N TYR A 82 22.83 -22.72 5.46
CA TYR A 82 21.95 -23.59 4.66
C TYR A 82 22.68 -24.82 4.13
N THR A 83 23.89 -24.63 3.59
CA THR A 83 24.74 -25.72 3.08
C THR A 83 25.20 -26.62 4.22
N LEU A 84 25.55 -26.07 5.38
CA LEU A 84 25.87 -26.84 6.58
C LEU A 84 24.71 -27.75 6.99
N ALA A 85 23.49 -27.22 7.09
CA ALA A 85 22.30 -27.97 7.49
C ALA A 85 21.98 -29.11 6.51
N ARG A 86 22.23 -28.90 5.21
CA ARG A 86 22.02 -29.93 4.19
C ARG A 86 23.11 -30.99 4.22
N VAL A 87 24.38 -30.58 4.11
CA VAL A 87 25.52 -31.50 4.05
C VAL A 87 25.64 -32.32 5.32
N SER A 88 25.38 -31.73 6.49
CA SER A 88 25.41 -32.46 7.77
C SER A 88 24.41 -33.62 7.81
N ARG A 89 23.22 -33.51 7.20
CA ARG A 89 22.24 -34.63 7.12
C ARG A 89 22.76 -35.85 6.35
N PHE A 90 23.72 -35.67 5.44
CA PHE A 90 24.32 -36.76 4.68
C PHE A 90 25.55 -37.38 5.36
N LEU A 91 26.23 -36.60 6.21
CA LEU A 91 27.57 -36.95 6.73
C LEU A 91 27.59 -37.18 8.24
N VAL A 92 26.81 -36.41 9.01
CA VAL A 92 26.82 -36.39 10.48
C VAL A 92 25.56 -37.11 11.01
N PRO A 93 25.66 -37.88 12.12
CA PRO A 93 26.88 -38.23 12.85
C PRO A 93 27.61 -39.48 12.30
N THR A 94 27.06 -40.12 11.26
CA THR A 94 27.46 -41.49 10.89
C THR A 94 28.85 -41.59 10.27
N TYR A 95 29.26 -40.63 9.44
CA TYR A 95 30.51 -40.69 8.68
C TYR A 95 31.52 -39.63 9.10
N ALA A 96 31.04 -38.51 9.65
CA ALA A 96 31.83 -37.38 10.13
C ALA A 96 31.18 -36.75 11.37
N GLU A 97 31.99 -35.99 12.12
CA GLU A 97 31.58 -35.25 13.31
C GLU A 97 32.02 -33.79 13.18
N PHE A 98 31.39 -32.87 13.90
CA PHE A 98 31.82 -31.47 13.87
C PHE A 98 33.17 -31.28 14.56
N ALA A 99 33.99 -30.37 14.01
CA ALA A 99 35.34 -30.11 14.53
C ALA A 99 35.38 -29.20 15.76
N GLY A 100 34.24 -28.66 16.20
CA GLY A 100 34.13 -27.75 17.34
C GLY A 100 34.21 -28.44 18.69
N THR A 101 34.11 -27.65 19.76
CA THR A 101 34.03 -28.14 21.13
C THR A 101 32.80 -29.03 21.31
N GLU A 102 32.99 -30.21 21.91
CA GLU A 102 31.94 -31.20 22.17
C GLU A 102 31.18 -31.71 20.92
N GLY A 103 31.80 -31.62 19.74
CA GLY A 103 31.15 -32.11 18.51
C GLY A 103 30.01 -31.22 18.01
N THR A 104 30.06 -29.92 18.32
CA THR A 104 29.10 -28.91 17.83
C THR A 104 29.65 -28.13 16.62
N PRO A 105 28.78 -27.59 15.75
CA PRO A 105 29.20 -26.75 14.63
C PRO A 105 29.75 -25.40 15.11
N GLU A 106 31.03 -25.15 14.87
CA GLU A 106 31.71 -23.90 15.22
C GLU A 106 32.07 -23.11 13.97
N LEU A 107 31.60 -21.86 13.87
CA LEU A 107 31.96 -20.97 12.77
C LEU A 107 33.39 -20.48 12.94
N LYS A 108 34.22 -20.70 11.92
CA LYS A 108 35.58 -20.16 11.84
C LYS A 108 35.69 -19.17 10.71
N LYS A 109 36.48 -18.10 10.91
CA LYS A 109 36.80 -17.16 9.83
C LYS A 109 38.14 -17.52 9.21
N PHE A 110 38.28 -17.23 7.93
CA PHE A 110 39.58 -17.25 7.29
C PHE A 110 40.41 -16.05 7.75
N ASP A 111 41.67 -16.26 8.10
CA ASP A 111 42.54 -15.18 8.56
C ASP A 111 43.15 -14.40 7.38
N ALA A 112 42.85 -13.11 7.30
CA ALA A 112 43.37 -12.19 6.29
C ALA A 112 44.90 -12.04 6.33
N ASN A 113 45.54 -12.35 7.45
CA ASN A 113 47.00 -12.34 7.63
C ASN A 113 47.61 -13.74 7.70
N GLY A 114 46.81 -14.78 7.49
CA GLY A 114 47.23 -16.17 7.60
C GLY A 114 48.05 -16.68 6.41
N ASN A 115 48.17 -18.01 6.31
CA ASN A 115 48.81 -18.66 5.16
C ASN A 115 48.03 -18.40 3.85
N GLN A 116 48.58 -18.83 2.70
CA GLN A 116 47.98 -18.56 1.39
C GLN A 116 46.51 -19.04 1.29
N LEU A 117 46.18 -20.23 1.81
CA LEU A 117 44.81 -20.73 1.86
C LEU A 117 43.88 -19.84 2.68
N GLN A 118 44.34 -19.36 3.84
CA GLN A 118 43.56 -18.45 4.70
C GLN A 118 43.33 -17.10 4.02
N ARG A 119 44.35 -16.51 3.39
CA ARG A 119 44.23 -15.23 2.69
C ARG A 119 43.26 -15.30 1.50
N LEU A 120 43.42 -16.34 0.67
CA LEU A 120 42.54 -16.57 -0.48
C LEU A 120 41.10 -16.91 -0.03
N GLY A 121 40.96 -17.69 1.04
CA GLY A 121 39.67 -18.02 1.64
C GLY A 121 38.94 -16.80 2.19
N ASN A 122 39.65 -15.87 2.84
CA ASN A 122 39.06 -14.62 3.34
C ASN A 122 38.56 -13.72 2.19
N LEU A 123 39.25 -13.73 1.05
CA LEU A 123 38.87 -12.96 -0.13
C LEU A 123 37.66 -13.56 -0.86
N LEU A 124 37.62 -14.88 -1.04
CA LEU A 124 36.55 -15.56 -1.78
C LEU A 124 35.31 -15.85 -0.92
N TYR A 125 35.50 -16.10 0.37
CA TYR A 125 34.47 -16.58 1.29
C TYR A 125 34.52 -15.83 2.64
N PRO A 126 34.16 -14.53 2.65
CA PRO A 126 34.25 -13.69 3.85
C PRO A 126 33.32 -14.13 4.99
N ALA A 127 32.27 -14.92 4.69
CA ALA A 127 31.39 -15.51 5.68
C ALA A 127 32.07 -16.55 6.57
N GLY A 128 33.24 -17.06 6.18
CA GLY A 128 33.98 -18.07 6.91
C GLY A 128 33.64 -19.51 6.50
N TYR A 129 33.89 -20.45 7.40
CA TYR A 129 33.70 -21.87 7.15
C TYR A 129 33.35 -22.67 8.40
N TYR A 130 32.72 -23.82 8.18
CA TYR A 130 32.59 -24.89 9.16
C TYR A 130 33.51 -26.05 8.79
N SER A 131 33.92 -26.84 9.78
CA SER A 131 34.78 -28.01 9.56
C SER A 131 34.16 -29.27 10.15
N LEU A 132 34.12 -30.33 9.35
CA LEU A 132 33.78 -31.68 9.78
C LEU A 132 35.05 -32.54 9.82
N ARG A 133 35.19 -33.41 10.81
CA ARG A 133 36.27 -34.41 10.91
C ARG A 133 35.72 -35.80 10.62
N SER A 134 36.49 -36.63 9.93
CA SER A 134 36.12 -38.01 9.63
C SER A 134 37.32 -38.96 9.67
N PRO A 135 37.13 -40.23 10.05
CA PRO A 135 38.15 -41.27 9.90
C PRO A 135 38.57 -41.45 8.43
N VAL A 136 39.85 -41.78 8.22
CA VAL A 136 40.42 -42.01 6.87
C VAL A 136 39.65 -43.08 6.08
N ALA A 137 39.13 -44.11 6.76
CA ALA A 137 38.36 -45.19 6.15
C ALA A 137 37.03 -44.72 5.52
N HIS A 138 36.45 -43.61 5.98
CA HIS A 138 35.16 -43.12 5.49
C HIS A 138 35.27 -42.27 4.22
N ARG A 139 36.48 -41.96 3.74
CA ARG A 139 36.72 -41.07 2.60
C ARG A 139 35.85 -41.39 1.38
N GLU A 140 35.89 -42.62 0.88
CA GLU A 140 35.16 -43.01 -0.32
C GLU A 140 33.64 -42.99 -0.12
N ILE A 141 33.18 -43.24 1.11
CA ILE A 141 31.77 -43.20 1.46
C ILE A 141 31.27 -41.75 1.49
N ILE A 142 32.04 -40.84 2.11
CA ILE A 142 31.72 -39.41 2.16
C ILE A 142 31.68 -38.82 0.76
N LEU A 143 32.63 -39.14 -0.12
CA LEU A 143 32.60 -38.69 -1.51
C LEU A 143 31.34 -39.17 -2.24
N LYS A 144 30.90 -40.43 -2.04
CA LYS A 144 29.63 -40.91 -2.62
C LYS A 144 28.41 -40.17 -2.06
N ARG A 145 28.41 -39.81 -0.77
CA ARG A 145 27.32 -39.05 -0.14
C ARG A 145 27.27 -37.60 -0.64
N LEU A 146 28.43 -36.97 -0.82
CA LEU A 146 28.54 -35.64 -1.42
C LEU A 146 28.08 -35.66 -2.88
N ASP A 147 28.42 -36.71 -3.64
CA ASP A 147 27.94 -36.86 -5.02
C ASP A 147 26.42 -36.98 -5.11
N LEU A 148 25.80 -37.73 -4.18
CA LEU A 148 24.35 -37.82 -4.05
C LEU A 148 23.72 -36.46 -3.72
N TRP A 149 24.29 -35.72 -2.76
CA TRP A 149 23.84 -34.37 -2.43
C TRP A 149 23.88 -33.44 -3.65
N LEU A 150 24.99 -33.45 -4.39
CA LEU A 150 25.15 -32.64 -5.61
C LEU A 150 24.12 -33.01 -6.69
N ASN A 151 23.77 -34.29 -6.82
CA ASN A 151 22.73 -34.74 -7.76
C ASN A 151 21.35 -34.24 -7.35
N LEU A 152 20.99 -34.35 -6.08
CA LEU A 152 19.70 -33.89 -5.57
C LEU A 152 19.55 -32.37 -5.67
N GLU A 153 20.61 -31.62 -5.38
CA GLU A 153 20.60 -30.16 -5.51
C GLU A 153 20.41 -29.72 -6.96
N SER A 154 21.04 -30.41 -7.92
CA SER A 154 20.85 -30.11 -9.36
C SER A 154 19.45 -30.43 -9.88
N GLN A 155 18.67 -31.23 -9.15
CA GLN A 155 17.29 -31.60 -9.48
C GLN A 155 16.26 -30.80 -8.68
N GLN A 156 16.70 -29.87 -7.82
CA GLN A 156 15.79 -29.09 -7.00
C GLN A 156 14.96 -28.15 -7.88
N PRO A 157 13.61 -28.24 -7.86
CA PRO A 157 12.78 -27.30 -8.58
C PRO A 157 12.96 -25.89 -8.00
N ILE A 158 13.00 -24.89 -8.87
CA ILE A 158 13.00 -23.49 -8.46
C ILE A 158 11.63 -23.21 -7.83
N LEU A 159 11.56 -23.18 -6.51
CA LEU A 159 10.38 -22.73 -5.79
C LEU A 159 10.32 -21.21 -5.91
N GLN A 160 9.63 -20.72 -6.95
CA GLN A 160 9.21 -19.33 -6.99
C GLN A 160 8.11 -19.15 -5.95
N VAL A 161 8.46 -18.57 -4.80
CA VAL A 161 7.47 -18.00 -3.90
C VAL A 161 6.94 -16.75 -4.61
N GLU A 162 5.77 -16.86 -5.26
CA GLU A 162 5.07 -15.70 -5.81
C GLU A 162 4.74 -14.75 -4.64
N ARG A 163 5.55 -13.71 -4.48
CA ARG A 163 5.23 -12.62 -3.56
C ARG A 163 4.07 -11.83 -4.14
N GLN A 164 2.99 -11.69 -3.38
CA GLN A 164 1.90 -10.84 -3.81
C GLN A 164 2.36 -9.38 -3.89
N PRO A 165 2.00 -8.68 -4.97
CA PRO A 165 2.45 -7.32 -5.18
C PRO A 165 1.75 -6.35 -4.21
N THR A 166 2.51 -5.42 -3.63
CA THR A 166 2.02 -4.40 -2.68
C THR A 166 1.34 -3.25 -3.41
N TYR A 167 0.56 -2.40 -2.71
CA TYR A 167 0.04 -1.16 -3.29
C TYR A 167 1.17 -0.33 -3.92
N ASN A 168 2.26 -0.10 -3.16
CA ASN A 168 3.38 0.71 -3.63
C ASN A 168 4.09 0.07 -4.84
N ASN A 169 4.28 -1.26 -4.84
CA ASN A 169 4.91 -1.95 -5.97
C ASN A 169 4.05 -1.82 -7.23
N LEU A 170 2.73 -1.98 -7.11
CA LEU A 170 1.81 -1.84 -8.24
C LEU A 170 1.66 -0.38 -8.68
N TYR A 171 1.67 0.57 -7.74
CA TYR A 171 1.60 1.99 -8.02
C TYR A 171 2.86 2.51 -8.72
N GLU A 172 4.06 2.13 -8.25
CA GLU A 172 5.33 2.45 -8.91
C GLU A 172 5.39 1.83 -10.31
N ARG A 173 5.02 0.55 -10.43
CA ARG A 173 4.96 -0.13 -11.73
C ARG A 173 3.91 0.49 -12.65
N PHE A 174 2.76 0.90 -12.13
CA PHE A 174 1.73 1.63 -12.87
C PHE A 174 2.28 2.96 -13.40
N ASN A 175 2.93 3.77 -12.56
CA ASN A 175 3.53 5.03 -12.98
C ASN A 175 4.65 4.84 -14.01
N ALA A 176 5.51 3.84 -13.82
CA ALA A 176 6.54 3.48 -14.79
C ALA A 176 5.92 3.05 -16.13
N SER A 177 4.85 2.26 -16.09
CA SER A 177 4.12 1.81 -17.29
C SER A 177 3.42 2.97 -17.99
N LEU A 178 2.85 3.92 -17.24
CA LEU A 178 2.28 5.16 -17.79
C LEU A 178 3.34 6.00 -18.52
N ALA A 179 4.49 6.22 -17.87
CA ALA A 179 5.59 6.98 -18.47
C ALA A 179 6.16 6.29 -19.72
N ALA A 180 6.18 4.95 -19.73
CA ALA A 180 6.61 4.14 -20.87
C ALA A 180 5.51 3.89 -21.91
N THR A 181 4.30 4.43 -21.74
CA THR A 181 3.12 4.19 -22.62
C THR A 181 2.73 2.71 -22.77
N HIS A 182 3.05 1.87 -21.79
CA HIS A 182 2.69 0.45 -21.75
C HIS A 182 1.28 0.26 -21.18
N TRP A 183 0.25 0.55 -22.00
CA TRP A 183 -1.14 0.63 -21.54
C TRP A 183 -1.68 -0.67 -20.94
N GLN A 184 -1.37 -1.81 -21.56
CA GLN A 184 -1.84 -3.11 -21.08
C GLN A 184 -1.28 -3.45 -19.70
N GLU A 185 -0.03 -3.09 -19.43
CA GLU A 185 0.61 -3.34 -18.14
C GLU A 185 0.07 -2.40 -17.05
N ALA A 186 -0.16 -1.13 -17.38
CA ALA A 186 -0.80 -0.18 -16.48
C ALA A 186 -2.23 -0.62 -16.11
N GLU A 187 -3.02 -1.12 -17.08
CA GLU A 187 -4.36 -1.65 -16.83
C GLU A 187 -4.33 -2.89 -15.92
N GLN A 188 -3.42 -3.84 -16.17
CA GLN A 188 -3.22 -5.00 -15.29
C GLN A 188 -2.88 -4.62 -13.85
N CYS A 189 -2.09 -3.55 -13.66
CA CYS A 189 -1.80 -3.02 -12.32
C CYS A 189 -3.08 -2.52 -11.63
N LEU A 190 -3.94 -1.79 -12.34
CA LEU A 190 -5.22 -1.31 -11.80
C LEU A 190 -6.17 -2.47 -11.46
N GLU A 191 -6.31 -3.44 -12.35
CA GLU A 191 -7.10 -4.65 -12.11
C GLU A 191 -6.57 -5.45 -10.91
N THR A 192 -5.25 -5.53 -10.77
CA THR A 192 -4.62 -6.22 -9.62
C THR A 192 -4.83 -5.45 -8.33
N LEU A 193 -4.69 -4.11 -8.34
CA LEU A 193 -4.98 -3.24 -7.19
C LEU A 193 -6.43 -3.41 -6.72
N GLN A 194 -7.37 -3.47 -7.66
CA GLN A 194 -8.78 -3.70 -7.39
C GLN A 194 -9.02 -5.12 -6.84
N ARG A 195 -8.53 -6.15 -7.54
CA ARG A 195 -8.73 -7.55 -7.17
C ARG A 195 -8.18 -7.90 -5.78
N LEU A 196 -7.05 -7.27 -5.40
CA LEU A 196 -6.39 -7.47 -4.10
C LEU A 196 -6.86 -6.49 -3.02
N ASN A 197 -7.82 -5.59 -3.31
CA ASN A 197 -8.32 -4.57 -2.39
C ASN A 197 -7.20 -3.74 -1.74
N LEU A 198 -6.20 -3.38 -2.55
CA LEU A 198 -5.03 -2.59 -2.11
C LEU A 198 -5.28 -1.08 -2.19
N SER A 199 -6.43 -0.64 -2.73
CA SER A 199 -6.81 0.75 -2.93
C SER A 199 -8.31 0.96 -2.70
N THR A 200 -8.71 2.19 -2.37
CA THR A 200 -10.13 2.58 -2.25
C THR A 200 -10.77 2.78 -3.63
N ALA A 201 -12.11 2.76 -3.70
CA ALA A 201 -12.86 3.05 -4.92
C ALA A 201 -12.44 4.40 -5.54
N ASP A 202 -12.39 5.44 -4.70
CA ASP A 202 -12.04 6.80 -5.13
C ASP A 202 -10.60 6.87 -5.65
N ASN A 203 -9.65 6.26 -4.92
CA ASN A 203 -8.25 6.23 -5.36
C ASN A 203 -8.10 5.43 -6.65
N LEU A 204 -8.81 4.31 -6.81
CA LEU A 204 -8.80 3.54 -8.05
C LEU A 204 -9.40 4.36 -9.20
N ALA A 205 -10.50 5.09 -8.97
CA ALA A 205 -11.10 6.00 -9.94
C ALA A 205 -10.13 7.12 -10.33
N PHE A 206 -9.40 7.70 -9.37
CA PHE A 206 -8.35 8.69 -9.62
C PHE A 206 -7.22 8.14 -10.50
N LEU A 207 -6.72 6.94 -10.21
CA LEU A 207 -5.70 6.29 -11.04
C LEU A 207 -6.24 5.96 -12.45
N ARG A 208 -7.50 5.55 -12.55
CA ARG A 208 -8.16 5.30 -13.84
C ARG A 208 -8.33 6.59 -14.65
N ILE A 209 -8.65 7.72 -14.01
CA ILE A 209 -8.69 9.04 -14.66
C ILE A 209 -7.30 9.43 -15.15
N GLN A 210 -6.25 9.24 -14.34
CA GLN A 210 -4.87 9.50 -14.79
C GLN A 210 -4.49 8.62 -15.98
N PHE A 211 -4.85 7.34 -15.96
CA PHE A 211 -4.62 6.40 -17.06
C PHE A 211 -5.32 6.86 -18.35
N LEU A 212 -6.58 7.28 -18.28
CA LEU A 212 -7.33 7.80 -19.42
C LEU A 212 -6.77 9.14 -19.92
N ALA A 213 -6.35 10.01 -18.99
CA ALA A 213 -5.80 11.32 -19.31
C ALA A 213 -4.47 11.21 -20.06
N GLN A 214 -3.60 10.28 -19.65
CA GLN A 214 -2.36 9.99 -20.37
C GLN A 214 -2.60 9.44 -21.78
N GLN A 215 -3.73 8.76 -22.01
CA GLN A 215 -4.15 8.32 -23.34
C GLN A 215 -4.92 9.40 -24.12
N GLN A 216 -5.11 10.59 -23.55
CA GLN A 216 -5.93 11.68 -24.12
C GLN A 216 -7.37 11.26 -24.42
N ARG A 217 -7.90 10.27 -23.66
CA ARG A 217 -9.27 9.77 -23.77
C ARG A 217 -10.25 10.67 -23.01
N TRP A 218 -10.26 11.95 -23.38
CA TRP A 218 -11.00 13.01 -22.69
C TRP A 218 -12.51 12.76 -22.63
N SER A 219 -13.09 12.28 -23.73
CA SER A 219 -14.51 11.93 -23.80
C SER A 219 -14.89 10.82 -22.81
N ASP A 220 -14.03 9.83 -22.62
CA ASP A 220 -14.28 8.74 -21.67
C ASP A 220 -14.19 9.19 -20.22
N ILE A 221 -13.46 10.28 -19.94
CA ILE A 221 -13.41 10.91 -18.61
C ILE A 221 -14.69 11.71 -18.36
N TRP A 222 -15.16 12.50 -19.33
CA TRP A 222 -16.36 13.34 -19.15
C TRP A 222 -17.67 12.53 -19.06
N ASN A 223 -17.74 11.42 -19.79
CA ASN A 223 -18.93 10.56 -19.86
C ASN A 223 -19.03 9.52 -18.75
N ARG A 224 -18.12 9.55 -17.76
CA ARG A 224 -18.22 8.66 -16.61
C ARG A 224 -19.48 8.96 -15.81
N THR A 225 -20.15 7.91 -15.35
CA THR A 225 -21.34 8.00 -14.49
C THR A 225 -21.01 8.61 -13.14
N ASP A 226 -19.82 8.33 -12.59
CA ASP A 226 -19.34 8.82 -11.30
C ASP A 226 -18.68 10.21 -11.36
N PHE A 227 -18.62 10.88 -12.52
CA PHE A 227 -17.98 12.19 -12.65
C PHE A 227 -18.51 13.24 -11.65
N PRO A 228 -19.83 13.44 -11.49
CA PRO A 228 -20.35 14.48 -10.59
C PRO A 228 -20.00 14.23 -9.13
N ASP A 229 -19.89 12.97 -8.73
CA ASP A 229 -19.55 12.57 -7.37
C ASP A 229 -18.06 12.76 -7.12
N LEU A 230 -17.21 12.36 -8.07
CA LEU A 230 -15.77 12.63 -8.04
C LEU A 230 -15.50 14.14 -7.96
N ALA A 231 -16.24 14.96 -8.70
CA ALA A 231 -16.11 16.43 -8.69
C ALA A 231 -16.46 17.09 -7.33
N ARG A 232 -17.01 16.35 -6.36
CA ARG A 232 -17.40 16.85 -5.02
C ARG A 232 -16.45 16.41 -3.89
N ILE A 233 -15.56 15.45 -4.15
CA ILE A 233 -14.57 14.95 -3.19
C ILE A 233 -13.21 15.62 -3.39
N ASN A 234 -12.38 15.62 -2.34
CA ASN A 234 -11.02 16.14 -2.42
C ASN A 234 -10.15 15.17 -3.23
N MET A 235 -9.40 15.68 -4.21
CA MET A 235 -8.65 14.85 -5.17
C MET A 235 -7.25 15.40 -5.46
N PRO A 236 -6.32 14.57 -5.95
CA PRO A 236 -5.02 15.02 -6.39
C PRO A 236 -5.10 16.06 -7.52
N SER A 237 -4.17 17.02 -7.54
CA SER A 237 -4.12 18.12 -8.53
C SER A 237 -4.11 17.62 -9.98
N ALA A 238 -3.37 16.55 -10.27
CA ALA A 238 -3.32 15.94 -11.61
C ALA A 238 -4.68 15.39 -12.07
N VAL A 239 -5.48 14.83 -11.15
CA VAL A 239 -6.82 14.32 -11.46
C VAL A 239 -7.79 15.48 -11.70
N ARG A 240 -7.72 16.52 -10.86
CA ARG A 240 -8.50 17.74 -11.04
C ARG A 240 -8.22 18.39 -12.40
N ALA A 241 -6.95 18.51 -12.75
CA ALA A 241 -6.54 19.04 -14.05
C ALA A 241 -7.08 18.18 -15.20
N ALA A 242 -7.02 16.85 -15.09
CA ALA A 242 -7.55 15.93 -16.10
C ALA A 242 -9.08 16.07 -16.27
N LEU A 243 -9.84 16.18 -15.18
CA LEU A 243 -11.30 16.34 -15.24
C LEU A 243 -11.71 17.68 -15.89
N LEU A 244 -11.06 18.78 -15.51
CA LEU A 244 -11.30 20.10 -16.11
C LEU A 244 -10.89 20.12 -17.58
N THR A 245 -9.76 19.48 -17.92
CA THR A 245 -9.29 19.35 -19.31
C THR A 245 -10.24 18.47 -20.13
N ALA A 246 -10.80 17.41 -19.55
CA ALA A 246 -11.76 16.54 -20.20
C ALA A 246 -13.05 17.28 -20.56
N PHE A 247 -13.59 18.07 -19.62
CA PHE A 247 -14.72 18.95 -19.87
C PHE A 247 -14.41 19.94 -21.01
N HIS A 248 -13.27 20.62 -20.95
CA HIS A 248 -12.86 21.57 -22.00
C HIS A 248 -12.80 20.89 -23.39
N HIS A 249 -12.14 19.75 -23.49
CA HIS A 249 -11.97 19.04 -24.77
C HIS A 249 -13.29 18.49 -25.31
N HIS A 250 -14.17 18.02 -24.44
CA HIS A 250 -15.43 17.39 -24.86
C HIS A 250 -16.51 18.41 -25.23
N GLU A 251 -16.71 19.44 -24.40
CA GLU A 251 -17.85 20.37 -24.51
C GLU A 251 -17.48 21.70 -25.18
N LEU A 252 -16.26 22.22 -24.95
CA LEU A 252 -15.92 23.59 -25.32
C LEU A 252 -15.04 23.69 -26.56
N LEU A 253 -14.03 22.81 -26.69
CA LEU A 253 -12.98 22.93 -27.71
C LEU A 253 -13.52 22.98 -29.15
N SER A 254 -14.54 22.19 -29.48
CA SER A 254 -15.15 22.21 -30.82
C SER A 254 -15.86 23.54 -31.10
N LEU A 255 -16.50 24.15 -30.10
CA LEU A 255 -17.19 25.44 -30.24
C LEU A 255 -16.17 26.58 -30.35
N GLU A 256 -15.08 26.51 -29.59
CA GLU A 256 -13.94 27.44 -29.68
C GLU A 256 -13.33 27.43 -31.09
N GLN A 257 -13.08 26.24 -31.65
CA GLN A 257 -12.51 26.07 -32.99
C GLN A 257 -13.43 26.59 -34.11
N GLN A 258 -14.75 26.56 -33.88
CA GLN A 258 -15.76 27.07 -34.81
C GLN A 258 -16.05 28.57 -34.59
N GLY A 259 -15.51 29.18 -33.53
CA GLY A 259 -15.75 30.57 -33.16
C GLY A 259 -17.14 30.84 -32.55
N HIS A 260 -17.85 29.80 -32.10
CA HIS A 260 -19.18 29.90 -31.49
C HIS A 260 -19.11 30.20 -29.98
N TRP A 261 -18.53 31.35 -29.64
CA TRP A 261 -18.22 31.71 -28.25
C TRP A 261 -19.45 31.90 -27.35
N SER A 262 -20.55 32.43 -27.89
CA SER A 262 -21.83 32.58 -27.17
C SER A 262 -22.41 31.22 -26.76
N ASP A 263 -22.28 30.23 -27.63
CA ASP A 263 -22.81 28.89 -27.41
C ASP A 263 -21.92 28.17 -26.40
N ALA A 264 -20.60 28.35 -26.47
CA ALA A 264 -19.65 27.82 -25.49
C ALA A 264 -19.90 28.35 -24.07
N ILE A 265 -20.22 29.65 -23.91
CA ILE A 265 -20.61 30.23 -22.61
C ILE A 265 -21.90 29.58 -22.10
N THR A 266 -22.87 29.36 -22.98
CA THR A 266 -24.15 28.74 -22.63
C THR A 266 -23.95 27.29 -22.17
N VAL A 267 -23.15 26.51 -22.89
CA VAL A 267 -22.78 25.13 -22.53
C VAL A 267 -22.03 25.10 -21.21
N PHE A 268 -21.09 26.01 -20.98
CA PHE A 268 -20.41 26.13 -19.70
C PHE A 268 -21.40 26.38 -18.55
N GLN A 269 -22.32 27.32 -18.70
CA GLN A 269 -23.34 27.63 -17.67
C GLN A 269 -24.17 26.40 -17.31
N GLN A 270 -24.58 25.62 -18.30
CA GLN A 270 -25.34 24.38 -18.09
C GLN A 270 -24.51 23.29 -17.40
N ALA A 271 -23.20 23.23 -17.64
CA ALA A 271 -22.30 22.24 -17.06
C ALA A 271 -21.80 22.56 -15.64
N ARG A 272 -21.94 23.79 -15.16
CA ARG A 272 -21.46 24.21 -13.81
C ARG A 272 -21.90 23.29 -12.66
N PRO A 273 -23.16 22.81 -12.57
CA PRO A 273 -23.57 21.92 -11.50
C PRO A 273 -22.83 20.57 -11.50
N LYS A 274 -22.49 20.05 -12.69
CA LYS A 274 -21.72 18.81 -12.86
C LYS A 274 -20.24 19.00 -12.51
N LEU A 275 -19.68 20.19 -12.75
CA LEU A 275 -18.30 20.54 -12.41
C LEU A 275 -18.08 20.75 -10.89
N GLY A 276 -19.12 21.12 -10.14
CA GLY A 276 -19.10 21.10 -8.68
C GLY A 276 -17.92 21.84 -8.04
N LYS A 277 -17.17 21.15 -7.16
CA LYS A 277 -16.01 21.74 -6.46
C LYS A 277 -14.78 21.90 -7.36
N LEU A 278 -14.79 21.43 -8.61
CA LEU A 278 -13.66 21.65 -9.51
C LEU A 278 -13.47 23.15 -9.83
N LEU A 279 -14.51 23.97 -9.64
CA LEU A 279 -14.50 25.42 -9.88
C LEU A 279 -14.18 26.26 -8.63
N THR A 280 -13.94 25.65 -7.46
CA THR A 280 -13.60 26.37 -6.21
C THR A 280 -12.11 26.77 -6.20
N GLY A 281 -11.73 27.73 -7.03
CA GLY A 281 -10.35 28.20 -7.22
C GLY A 281 -9.47 27.28 -8.08
N ARG A 282 -8.43 27.83 -8.70
CA ARG A 282 -7.54 27.11 -9.65
C ARG A 282 -6.43 26.33 -8.95
N MET A 283 -6.05 26.70 -7.72
CA MET A 283 -5.09 25.97 -6.88
C MET A 283 -3.76 25.67 -7.57
N GLY A 284 -3.20 26.68 -8.25
CA GLY A 284 -1.92 26.56 -8.95
C GLY A 284 -1.95 25.81 -10.29
N LEU A 285 -3.09 25.27 -10.76
CA LEU A 285 -3.18 24.53 -12.02
C LEU A 285 -3.01 25.43 -13.26
N THR A 286 -1.98 25.21 -14.08
CA THR A 286 -1.65 26.06 -15.24
C THR A 286 -1.94 25.45 -16.60
N GLY A 287 -2.49 24.22 -16.67
CA GLY A 287 -2.76 23.56 -17.94
C GLY A 287 -3.75 24.33 -18.82
N SER A 288 -3.54 24.34 -20.14
CA SER A 288 -4.28 25.19 -21.08
C SER A 288 -5.79 25.02 -21.03
N GLY A 289 -6.27 23.77 -21.00
CA GLY A 289 -7.70 23.49 -20.86
C GLY A 289 -8.27 24.01 -19.53
N VAL A 290 -7.50 23.91 -18.44
CA VAL A 290 -7.89 24.42 -17.12
C VAL A 290 -7.99 25.95 -17.14
N VAL A 291 -6.98 26.63 -17.68
CA VAL A 291 -6.96 28.10 -17.77
C VAL A 291 -8.16 28.63 -18.55
N ARG A 292 -8.51 27.98 -19.68
CA ARG A 292 -9.68 28.36 -20.47
C ARG A 292 -10.99 28.14 -19.73
N VAL A 293 -11.16 27.01 -19.03
CA VAL A 293 -12.35 26.75 -18.20
C VAL A 293 -12.53 27.82 -17.13
N PHE A 294 -11.46 28.24 -16.46
CA PHE A 294 -11.52 29.36 -15.51
C PHE A 294 -11.74 30.72 -16.18
N ALA A 295 -11.38 30.89 -17.46
CA ALA A 295 -11.72 32.10 -18.22
C ALA A 295 -13.23 32.20 -18.44
N TYR A 296 -13.92 31.11 -18.80
CA TYR A 296 -15.38 31.10 -18.89
C TYR A 296 -16.05 31.41 -17.55
N GLN A 297 -15.52 30.88 -16.44
CA GLN A 297 -15.98 31.21 -15.10
C GLN A 297 -15.85 32.72 -14.83
N ALA A 298 -14.69 33.31 -15.13
CA ALA A 298 -14.43 34.73 -14.92
C ALA A 298 -15.34 35.63 -15.77
N ILE A 299 -15.70 35.22 -17.00
CA ILE A 299 -16.67 35.94 -17.84
C ILE A 299 -18.07 35.95 -17.21
N ILE A 300 -18.52 34.80 -16.71
CA ILE A 300 -19.85 34.68 -16.09
C ILE A 300 -19.93 35.48 -14.80
N GLU A 301 -18.84 35.53 -14.03
CA GLU A 301 -18.71 36.31 -12.81
C GLU A 301 -18.41 37.79 -13.06
N LYS A 302 -18.23 38.19 -14.33
CA LYS A 302 -17.81 39.54 -14.75
C LYS A 302 -16.50 40.00 -14.07
N ASN A 303 -15.63 39.04 -13.74
CA ASN A 303 -14.39 39.26 -13.02
C ASN A 303 -13.23 39.52 -14.00
N ARG A 304 -13.03 40.79 -14.36
CA ARG A 304 -11.97 41.22 -15.28
C ARG A 304 -10.56 41.03 -14.72
N THR A 305 -10.36 41.18 -13.42
CA THR A 305 -9.03 41.01 -12.79
C THR A 305 -8.57 39.55 -12.88
N ALA A 306 -9.48 38.60 -12.65
CA ALA A 306 -9.20 37.18 -12.84
C ALA A 306 -8.74 36.84 -14.27
N LEU A 307 -9.36 37.42 -15.31
CA LEU A 307 -8.93 37.23 -16.71
C LEU A 307 -7.52 37.75 -16.98
N VAL A 308 -7.14 38.90 -16.39
CA VAL A 308 -5.79 39.46 -16.51
C VAL A 308 -4.76 38.55 -15.84
N GLU A 309 -5.07 37.99 -14.67
CA GLU A 309 -4.19 37.04 -13.99
C GLU A 309 -4.08 35.72 -14.76
N LEU A 310 -5.18 35.19 -15.31
CA LEU A 310 -5.17 33.99 -16.16
C LEU A 310 -4.26 34.13 -17.38
N ARG A 311 -4.19 35.34 -17.95
CA ARG A 311 -3.34 35.65 -19.11
C ARG A 311 -1.85 35.51 -18.83
N LYS A 312 -1.42 35.69 -17.57
CA LYS A 312 -0.01 35.57 -17.17
C LYS A 312 0.45 34.11 -17.03
N LEU A 313 -0.48 33.16 -16.97
CA LEU A 313 -0.21 31.78 -16.56
C LEU A 313 0.03 30.81 -17.72
N ASP A 314 -0.60 31.04 -18.88
CA ASP A 314 -0.42 30.21 -20.08
C ASP A 314 -0.22 31.10 -21.31
N SER A 315 0.99 31.06 -21.88
CA SER A 315 1.39 31.86 -23.05
C SER A 315 1.17 31.16 -24.40
N THR A 316 0.49 30.00 -24.42
CA THR A 316 0.13 29.32 -25.68
C THR A 316 -0.78 30.20 -26.53
N LEU A 317 -0.54 30.20 -27.84
CA LEU A 317 -1.23 31.07 -28.79
C LEU A 317 -2.75 30.85 -28.76
N GLU A 318 -3.17 29.60 -28.70
CA GLU A 318 -4.58 29.22 -28.70
C GLU A 318 -5.29 29.66 -27.42
N THR A 319 -4.62 29.62 -26.26
CA THR A 319 -5.20 30.08 -24.99
C THR A 319 -5.29 31.60 -24.94
N GLN A 320 -4.28 32.31 -25.45
CA GLN A 320 -4.32 33.77 -25.55
C GLN A 320 -5.44 34.23 -26.49
N LEU A 321 -5.59 33.60 -27.66
CA LEU A 321 -6.70 33.88 -28.57
C LEU A 321 -8.08 33.64 -27.92
N CYS A 322 -8.23 32.56 -27.16
CA CYS A 322 -9.45 32.29 -26.41
C CYS A 322 -9.75 33.40 -25.39
N LEU A 323 -8.74 33.81 -24.61
CA LEU A 323 -8.88 34.89 -23.62
C LEU A 323 -9.25 36.22 -24.27
N ASP A 324 -8.67 36.54 -25.43
CA ASP A 324 -8.97 37.76 -26.20
C ASP A 324 -10.43 37.78 -26.65
N GLN A 325 -10.90 36.67 -27.23
CA GLN A 325 -12.28 36.56 -27.72
C GLN A 325 -13.29 36.63 -26.57
N LEU A 326 -13.00 35.96 -25.45
CA LEU A 326 -13.83 36.04 -24.25
C LEU A 326 -13.83 37.46 -23.67
N GLN A 327 -12.68 38.13 -23.60
CA GLN A 327 -12.59 39.51 -23.10
C GLN A 327 -13.43 40.49 -23.92
N ASN A 328 -13.51 40.31 -25.25
CA ASN A 328 -14.31 41.15 -26.13
C ASN A 328 -15.83 41.02 -25.91
N LEU A 329 -16.29 39.95 -25.21
CA LEU A 329 -17.70 39.72 -24.90
C LEU A 329 -18.15 40.41 -23.59
N LEU A 330 -17.24 41.03 -22.83
CA LEU A 330 -17.59 41.81 -21.64
C LEU A 330 -18.03 43.23 -22.01
N GLU A 331 -19.22 43.64 -21.58
CA GLU A 331 -19.71 45.02 -21.69
C GLU A 331 -18.76 46.03 -20.98
N PRO A 332 -18.63 47.28 -21.47
CA PRO A 332 -17.80 48.32 -20.83
C PRO A 332 -18.33 48.72 -19.44
N GLU A 333 -17.42 49.10 -18.54
CA GLU A 333 -17.67 49.39 -17.12
C GLU A 333 -18.80 50.41 -16.88
N GLU A 334 -19.80 50.03 -16.06
CA GLU A 334 -20.55 51.01 -15.25
C GLU A 334 -19.76 51.30 -13.96
N PRO A 335 -19.71 52.56 -13.50
CA PRO A 335 -18.94 52.93 -12.32
C PRO A 335 -19.53 52.27 -11.06
N ALA A 336 -18.73 51.43 -10.42
CA ALA A 336 -19.13 50.65 -9.26
C ALA A 336 -19.53 51.54 -8.06
N ALA A 337 -20.66 51.22 -7.45
CA ALA A 337 -21.14 51.82 -6.22
C ALA A 337 -20.21 51.51 -5.04
N VAL A 338 -19.98 52.53 -4.21
CA VAL A 338 -19.18 52.47 -2.97
C VAL A 338 -19.73 51.36 -2.06
N THR A 339 -19.00 50.26 -1.96
CA THR A 339 -19.31 49.16 -1.04
C THR A 339 -18.46 49.34 0.21
N ILE A 340 -19.06 49.08 1.37
CA ILE A 340 -18.44 49.21 2.70
C ILE A 340 -17.11 48.44 2.72
N SER A 341 -16.01 49.13 3.06
CA SER A 341 -14.66 48.56 3.10
C SER A 341 -14.55 47.57 4.27
N LEU A 342 -14.79 46.28 3.99
CA LEU A 342 -14.42 45.18 4.88
C LEU A 342 -12.89 45.16 5.05
N SER A 343 -12.41 44.69 6.20
CA SER A 343 -10.96 44.53 6.39
C SER A 343 -10.44 43.37 5.52
N PRO A 344 -9.14 43.36 5.14
CA PRO A 344 -8.55 42.26 4.38
C PRO A 344 -8.75 40.89 5.06
N LEU A 345 -8.74 40.86 6.39
CA LEU A 345 -9.03 39.66 7.18
C LEU A 345 -10.46 39.15 6.96
N GLN A 346 -11.45 40.05 6.97
CA GLN A 346 -12.85 39.70 6.75
C GLN A 346 -13.09 39.25 5.31
N LEU A 347 -12.43 39.90 4.34
CA LEU A 347 -12.48 39.51 2.93
C LEU A 347 -11.86 38.12 2.70
N ALA A 348 -10.70 37.84 3.31
CA ALA A 348 -10.06 36.53 3.23
C ALA A 348 -10.90 35.43 3.90
N GLN A 349 -11.51 35.71 5.06
CA GLN A 349 -12.39 34.78 5.75
C GLN A 349 -13.69 34.52 4.99
N GLN A 350 -14.28 35.56 4.36
CA GLN A 350 -15.47 35.41 3.54
C GLN A 350 -15.17 34.60 2.27
N ALA A 351 -14.03 34.86 1.62
CA ALA A 351 -13.56 34.07 0.48
C ALA A 351 -13.28 32.61 0.87
N LEU A 352 -12.69 32.36 2.04
CA LEU A 352 -12.55 31.01 2.61
C LEU A 352 -13.89 30.33 2.86
N ALA A 353 -14.86 31.05 3.43
CA ALA A 353 -16.20 30.52 3.68
C ALA A 353 -16.94 30.15 2.38
N SER A 354 -16.70 30.90 1.29
CA SER A 354 -17.20 30.57 -0.06
C SER A 354 -16.32 29.58 -0.83
N SER A 355 -15.25 29.06 -0.23
CA SER A 355 -14.27 28.17 -0.88
C SER A 355 -13.56 28.80 -2.11
N ASP A 356 -13.49 30.13 -2.17
CA ASP A 356 -12.72 30.85 -3.18
C ASP A 356 -11.29 31.09 -2.66
N TYR A 357 -10.46 30.06 -2.81
CA TYR A 357 -9.13 30.03 -2.22
C TYR A 357 -8.13 30.98 -2.90
N ASP A 358 -8.30 31.30 -4.18
CA ASP A 358 -7.42 32.22 -4.89
C ASP A 358 -7.66 33.66 -4.38
N THR A 359 -8.92 34.06 -4.25
CA THR A 359 -9.29 35.36 -3.66
C THR A 359 -8.92 35.41 -2.17
N ALA A 360 -9.07 34.31 -1.43
CA ALA A 360 -8.65 34.22 -0.05
C ALA A 360 -7.13 34.37 0.10
N ALA A 361 -6.33 33.74 -0.77
CA ALA A 361 -4.86 33.84 -0.75
C ALA A 361 -4.39 35.25 -1.08
N HIS A 362 -5.05 35.91 -2.04
CA HIS A 362 -4.77 37.31 -2.38
C HIS A 362 -4.99 38.23 -1.18
N PHE A 363 -6.16 38.18 -0.54
CA PHE A 363 -6.43 39.03 0.63
C PHE A 363 -5.62 38.64 1.86
N ALA A 364 -5.23 37.37 2.01
CA ALA A 364 -4.37 36.93 3.12
C ALA A 364 -3.01 37.64 3.12
N GLU A 365 -2.46 38.00 1.95
CA GLU A 365 -1.18 38.74 1.86
C GLU A 365 -1.26 40.14 2.50
N GLU A 366 -2.45 40.73 2.55
CA GLU A 366 -2.70 42.06 3.10
C GLU A 366 -3.13 42.05 4.58
N VAL A 367 -3.22 40.86 5.21
CA VAL A 367 -3.63 40.72 6.61
C VAL A 367 -2.49 41.06 7.55
N GLU A 368 -2.78 41.91 8.54
CA GLU A 368 -1.99 42.10 9.76
C GLU A 368 -2.85 41.72 10.97
N PRO A 369 -2.31 41.02 12.00
CA PRO A 369 -0.91 40.65 12.24
C PRO A 369 -0.40 39.43 11.45
N ILE A 370 0.93 39.24 11.42
CA ILE A 370 1.63 38.14 10.70
C ILE A 370 1.15 36.76 11.16
N SER A 371 0.78 36.60 12.43
CA SER A 371 0.22 35.36 12.98
C SER A 371 -1.10 34.98 12.30
N ASP A 372 -2.01 35.92 12.11
CA ASP A 372 -3.29 35.68 11.42
C ASP A 372 -3.08 35.39 9.94
N ARG A 373 -2.13 36.08 9.30
CA ARG A 373 -1.69 35.78 7.93
C ARG A 373 -1.17 34.35 7.79
N ALA A 374 -0.28 33.92 8.67
CA ALA A 374 0.28 32.57 8.65
C ALA A 374 -0.82 31.51 8.86
N LEU A 375 -1.76 31.74 9.79
CA LEU A 375 -2.89 30.84 10.02
C LEU A 375 -3.84 30.74 8.82
N LEU A 376 -4.19 31.88 8.19
CA LEU A 376 -5.02 31.93 7.00
C LEU A 376 -4.37 31.18 5.83
N LEU A 377 -3.08 31.41 5.59
CA LEU A 377 -2.35 30.70 4.53
C LEU A 377 -2.28 29.19 4.84
N LEU A 378 -2.06 28.78 6.10
CA LEU A 378 -2.09 27.36 6.49
C LEU A 378 -3.47 26.71 6.37
N GLN A 379 -4.56 27.48 6.55
CA GLN A 379 -5.93 27.02 6.30
C GLN A 379 -6.19 26.85 4.80
N ILE A 380 -5.73 27.80 3.98
CA ILE A 380 -5.81 27.72 2.52
C ILE A 380 -5.03 26.50 2.00
N VAL A 381 -3.80 26.28 2.50
CA VAL A 381 -2.96 25.14 2.11
C VAL A 381 -3.63 23.81 2.46
N ARG A 382 -4.25 23.71 3.64
CA ARG A 382 -4.95 22.49 4.07
C ARG A 382 -6.13 22.12 3.15
N GLN A 383 -6.86 23.12 2.69
CA GLN A 383 -8.03 22.93 1.83
C GLN A 383 -7.66 22.83 0.35
N GLY A 384 -6.48 23.36 -0.02
CA GLY A 384 -6.16 23.72 -1.38
C GLY A 384 -4.96 23.06 -2.04
N GLY A 385 -3.93 22.74 -1.26
CA GLY A 385 -2.74 22.04 -1.73
C GLY A 385 -1.85 22.78 -2.74
N ASP A 386 -1.95 24.10 -2.87
CA ASP A 386 -1.07 24.89 -3.76
C ASP A 386 0.36 24.99 -3.18
N PRO A 387 1.40 24.51 -3.89
CA PRO A 387 2.79 24.57 -3.41
C PRO A 387 3.34 25.98 -3.19
N SER A 388 2.90 26.98 -3.98
CA SER A 388 3.37 28.36 -3.85
C SER A 388 2.79 29.04 -2.60
N VAL A 389 1.52 28.73 -2.30
CA VAL A 389 0.86 29.19 -1.07
C VAL A 389 1.44 28.44 0.14
N ALA A 390 1.79 27.16 -0.02
CA ALA A 390 2.47 26.36 1.00
C ALA A 390 3.85 26.92 1.36
N GLU A 391 4.65 27.32 0.37
CA GLU A 391 5.95 27.96 0.61
C GLU A 391 5.80 29.27 1.38
N LYS A 392 4.87 30.13 0.97
CA LYS A 392 4.56 31.38 1.67
C LYS A 392 4.06 31.13 3.10
N ALA A 393 3.19 30.13 3.29
CA ALA A 393 2.66 29.77 4.60
C ALA A 393 3.78 29.33 5.56
N LEU A 394 4.73 28.52 5.08
CA LEU A 394 5.89 28.07 5.86
C LEU A 394 6.83 29.23 6.19
N LEU A 395 7.11 30.10 5.21
CA LEU A 395 7.98 31.26 5.41
C LEU A 395 7.43 32.19 6.49
N TRP A 396 6.16 32.59 6.39
CA TRP A 396 5.54 33.46 7.39
C TRP A 396 5.39 32.79 8.76
N PHE A 397 5.14 31.49 8.81
CA PHE A 397 5.07 30.75 10.07
C PHE A 397 6.44 30.67 10.76
N TRP A 398 7.52 30.43 10.00
CA TRP A 398 8.89 30.36 10.55
C TRP A 398 9.47 31.72 10.94
N GLU A 399 8.93 32.82 10.41
CA GLU A 399 9.27 34.17 10.85
C GLU A 399 8.67 34.54 12.22
N LEU A 400 7.67 33.80 12.71
CA LEU A 400 7.12 34.02 14.05
C LEU A 400 8.15 33.63 15.14
N PRO A 401 8.14 34.27 16.32
CA PRO A 401 8.95 33.84 17.46
C PRO A 401 8.69 32.38 17.84
N GLN A 402 9.72 31.65 18.28
CA GLN A 402 9.65 30.22 18.58
C GLN A 402 8.61 29.88 19.66
N ASP A 403 8.38 30.78 20.61
CA ASP A 403 7.37 30.67 21.65
C ASP A 403 5.95 30.74 21.07
N GLU A 404 5.73 31.61 20.08
CA GLU A 404 4.46 31.77 19.35
C GLU A 404 4.19 30.60 18.41
N GLN A 405 5.20 30.10 17.71
CA GLN A 405 5.09 28.89 16.88
C GLN A 405 4.61 27.69 17.72
N THR A 406 5.25 27.49 18.87
CA THR A 406 4.92 26.40 19.80
C THR A 406 3.51 26.58 20.38
N HIS A 407 3.13 27.82 20.73
CA HIS A 407 1.79 28.13 21.21
C HIS A 407 0.71 27.87 20.14
N LEU A 408 0.92 28.28 18.89
CA LEU A 408 -0.03 28.06 17.79
C LEU A 408 -0.18 26.58 17.44
N GLN A 409 0.93 25.81 17.43
CA GLN A 409 0.90 24.36 17.22
C GLN A 409 0.16 23.61 18.34
N ASN A 410 0.30 24.05 19.59
CA ASN A 410 -0.36 23.44 20.74
C ASN A 410 -1.83 23.86 20.88
N SER A 411 -2.17 25.11 20.54
CA SER A 411 -3.53 25.65 20.69
C SER A 411 -4.46 25.30 19.53
N GLN A 412 -3.93 25.07 18.32
CA GLN A 412 -4.72 24.80 17.13
C GLN A 412 -4.22 23.54 16.43
N THR A 413 -4.89 22.41 16.66
CA THR A 413 -4.48 21.08 16.16
C THR A 413 -4.29 21.02 14.64
N PHE A 414 -5.00 21.87 13.88
CA PHE A 414 -4.83 21.91 12.43
C PHE A 414 -3.49 22.49 11.98
N VAL A 415 -2.85 23.37 12.76
CA VAL A 415 -1.61 24.06 12.38
C VAL A 415 -0.50 23.05 12.18
N SER A 416 -0.33 22.12 13.11
CA SER A 416 0.68 21.05 13.01
C SER A 416 0.48 20.17 11.78
N HIS A 417 -0.78 19.84 11.45
CA HIS A 417 -1.12 19.04 10.27
C HIS A 417 -0.90 19.82 8.97
N SER A 418 -1.30 21.08 8.92
CA SER A 418 -1.08 21.98 7.78
C SER A 418 0.40 22.22 7.51
N LEU A 419 1.23 22.33 8.54
CA LEU A 419 2.68 22.50 8.39
C LEU A 419 3.36 21.27 7.78
N ILE A 420 3.02 20.08 8.27
CA ILE A 420 3.53 18.82 7.69
C ILE A 420 3.10 18.72 6.23
N PHE A 421 1.83 19.01 5.93
CA PHE A 421 1.31 18.98 4.58
C PHE A 421 2.01 20.01 3.66
N ALA A 422 2.23 21.23 4.14
CA ALA A 422 2.97 22.27 3.42
C ALA A 422 4.44 21.89 3.16
N GLN A 423 5.11 21.26 4.13
CA GLN A 423 6.50 20.77 3.99
C GLN A 423 6.61 19.66 2.95
N ILE A 424 5.63 18.75 2.91
CA ILE A 424 5.55 17.70 1.90
C ILE A 424 5.35 18.30 0.50
N LEU A 425 4.47 19.30 0.36
CA LEU A 425 4.17 19.96 -0.92
C LEU A 425 5.35 20.76 -1.48
N THR A 426 6.19 21.33 -0.62
CA THR A 426 7.31 22.20 -1.01
C THR A 426 8.66 21.48 -1.07
N GLY A 427 8.74 20.26 -0.51
CA GLY A 427 10.00 19.51 -0.41
C GLY A 427 11.01 20.11 0.56
N VAL A 428 10.62 21.09 1.38
CA VAL A 428 11.50 21.77 2.33
C VAL A 428 11.48 21.02 3.68
N THR A 429 12.53 20.24 3.94
CA THR A 429 12.85 19.78 5.30
C THR A 429 13.57 20.90 6.08
N PRO A 430 13.37 21.04 7.40
CA PRO A 430 14.06 22.05 8.19
C PRO A 430 15.57 21.93 8.00
N LYS A 431 16.24 23.05 7.70
CA LYS A 431 17.69 23.14 7.57
C LYS A 431 18.33 22.57 8.84
N ALA A 432 19.00 21.43 8.70
CA ALA A 432 19.83 20.86 9.74
C ALA A 432 20.92 21.88 10.10
N ASN A 433 20.95 22.28 11.37
CA ASN A 433 22.05 23.05 11.93
C ASN A 433 23.37 22.30 11.71
N GLU A 434 24.38 23.07 11.34
CA GLU A 434 25.77 22.70 11.14
C GLU A 434 26.28 21.77 12.26
N PHE A 435 26.41 20.48 11.97
CA PHE A 435 27.33 19.61 12.70
C PHE A 435 28.58 19.40 11.85
N THR A 436 29.66 19.93 12.40
CA THR A 436 31.02 19.88 11.89
C THR A 436 31.48 18.46 11.61
N SER A 437 32.23 18.34 10.52
CA SER A 437 32.95 17.16 10.06
C SER A 437 33.69 16.46 11.20
N SER A 438 33.23 15.28 11.56
CA SER A 438 34.00 14.29 12.30
C SER A 438 34.03 13.00 11.49
N THR A 439 35.25 12.60 11.14
CA THR A 439 35.62 11.35 10.49
C THR A 439 34.82 10.15 10.99
N TYR A 440 33.85 9.69 10.20
CA TYR A 440 33.14 8.44 10.46
C TYR A 440 33.60 7.37 9.47
N LYS A 441 34.25 6.33 10.01
CA LYS A 441 34.40 5.03 9.37
C LYS A 441 33.01 4.38 9.30
N PRO A 442 32.64 3.65 8.23
CA PRO A 442 31.37 2.94 8.21
C PRO A 442 31.46 1.64 9.03
N PRO A 443 30.54 1.36 9.97
CA PRO A 443 30.28 -0.01 10.37
C PRO A 443 28.82 -0.43 10.06
N THR A 444 28.70 -1.64 9.49
CA THR A 444 27.53 -2.55 9.52
C THR A 444 26.22 -2.10 8.86
N ALA A 445 25.96 -2.62 7.66
CA ALA A 445 24.65 -2.56 7.00
C ALA A 445 23.59 -3.35 7.80
N ILE A 446 22.50 -2.69 8.20
CA ILE A 446 21.32 -3.30 8.82
C ILE A 446 20.72 -4.34 7.86
N GLN A 447 20.64 -5.61 8.26
CA GLN A 447 20.23 -6.71 7.37
C GLN A 447 18.81 -7.24 7.62
N ASN A 448 18.25 -7.00 8.81
CA ASN A 448 16.90 -7.46 9.16
C ASN A 448 16.18 -6.49 10.11
N TRP A 449 14.87 -6.72 10.29
CA TRP A 449 14.02 -5.89 11.14
C TRP A 449 14.41 -5.91 12.63
N LEU A 450 14.94 -7.02 13.16
CA LEU A 450 15.37 -7.10 14.56
C LEU A 450 16.58 -6.19 14.81
N GLU A 451 17.58 -6.23 13.93
CA GLU A 451 18.74 -5.33 13.95
C GLU A 451 18.34 -3.87 13.76
N TRP A 452 17.33 -3.61 12.92
CA TRP A 452 16.80 -2.27 12.74
C TRP A 452 16.25 -1.71 14.05
N PHE A 453 15.42 -2.49 14.77
CA PHE A 453 14.91 -2.08 16.09
C PHE A 453 16.03 -1.91 17.11
N ASP A 454 17.08 -2.74 17.09
CA ASP A 454 18.23 -2.58 18.00
C ASP A 454 18.97 -1.26 17.74
N GLN A 455 19.16 -0.88 16.48
CA GLN A 455 19.85 0.37 16.11
C GLN A 455 19.05 1.63 16.46
N THR A 456 17.71 1.56 16.46
CA THR A 456 16.87 2.70 16.91
C THR A 456 17.14 3.10 18.36
N GLY A 457 17.59 2.16 19.19
CA GLY A 457 17.94 2.43 20.59
C GLY A 457 19.33 2.99 20.82
N VAL A 458 20.22 2.88 19.84
CA VAL A 458 21.62 3.34 19.94
C VAL A 458 21.77 4.74 19.35
N ASN A 459 21.25 4.98 18.15
CA ASN A 459 21.29 6.30 17.51
C ASN A 459 20.05 6.55 16.63
N PRO A 460 19.00 7.20 17.15
CA PRO A 460 17.72 7.33 16.48
C PRO A 460 17.70 8.31 15.30
N ASN A 461 18.79 9.03 14.96
CA ASN A 461 18.81 9.96 13.81
C ASN A 461 19.74 9.52 12.67
N THR A 462 20.05 8.23 12.58
CA THR A 462 21.00 7.72 11.58
C THR A 462 20.32 7.59 10.20
N PRO A 463 20.83 8.23 9.13
CA PRO A 463 20.24 8.15 7.77
C PRO A 463 20.23 6.71 7.20
N GLU A 464 21.08 5.84 7.73
CA GLU A 464 21.12 4.41 7.43
C GLU A 464 19.82 3.68 7.80
N LEU A 465 19.11 4.11 8.86
CA LEU A 465 17.83 3.52 9.26
C LEU A 465 16.73 3.76 8.22
N LEU A 466 16.70 4.95 7.61
CA LEU A 466 15.72 5.29 6.58
C LEU A 466 15.99 4.51 5.29
N THR A 467 17.25 4.45 4.87
CA THR A 467 17.69 3.69 3.68
C THR A 467 17.47 2.18 3.87
N ALA A 468 17.67 1.67 5.09
CA ALA A 468 17.45 0.27 5.41
C ALA A 468 15.97 -0.13 5.30
N VAL A 469 15.01 0.72 5.71
CA VAL A 469 13.56 0.39 5.63
C VAL A 469 13.14 0.02 4.21
N GLU A 470 13.66 0.71 3.20
CA GLU A 470 13.38 0.42 1.79
C GLU A 470 13.87 -0.99 1.40
N CYS A 471 15.10 -1.34 1.81
CA CYS A 471 15.69 -2.65 1.54
C CYS A 471 15.02 -3.78 2.33
N LEU A 472 14.66 -3.55 3.60
CA LEU A 472 14.11 -4.55 4.51
C LEU A 472 12.72 -5.04 4.09
N SER A 473 11.93 -4.18 3.44
CA SER A 473 10.60 -4.55 2.90
C SER A 473 10.66 -5.60 1.77
N SER A 474 11.84 -5.78 1.16
CA SER A 474 12.10 -6.80 0.14
C SER A 474 12.62 -8.13 0.72
N ILE A 475 12.81 -8.23 2.04
CA ILE A 475 13.36 -9.42 2.72
C ILE A 475 12.22 -10.15 3.42
N SER A 476 11.38 -10.85 2.66
CA SER A 476 10.48 -11.87 3.19
C SER A 476 11.03 -13.25 2.83
N ASP A 477 11.62 -13.92 3.81
CA ASP A 477 11.89 -15.35 3.72
C ASP A 477 11.17 -16.04 4.88
N GLU A 478 10.35 -17.05 4.57
CA GLU A 478 9.64 -17.84 5.57
C GLU A 478 10.62 -18.57 6.50
N GLU A 479 11.86 -18.84 6.05
CA GLU A 479 12.91 -19.43 6.88
C GLU A 479 13.48 -18.44 7.91
N PHE A 480 13.32 -17.12 7.71
CA PHE A 480 13.79 -16.13 8.69
C PHE A 480 12.84 -15.99 9.87
N TRP A 481 11.52 -16.02 9.64
CA TRP A 481 10.50 -15.78 10.66
C TRP A 481 10.11 -17.05 11.43
N THR A 482 11.00 -17.49 12.32
CA THR A 482 10.67 -18.51 13.33
C THR A 482 9.73 -17.94 14.39
N LEU A 483 8.98 -18.79 15.10
CA LEU A 483 8.09 -18.36 16.19
C LEU A 483 8.84 -17.53 17.24
N GLU A 484 10.05 -17.92 17.60
CA GLU A 484 10.92 -17.20 18.54
C GLU A 484 11.25 -15.78 18.06
N ARG A 485 11.56 -15.62 16.77
CA ARG A 485 11.86 -14.30 16.19
C ARG A 485 10.64 -13.41 16.05
N ILE A 486 9.46 -14.01 15.87
CA ILE A 486 8.19 -13.28 15.86
C ILE A 486 7.85 -12.75 17.25
N THR A 487 8.02 -13.58 18.30
CA THR A 487 7.88 -13.13 19.69
C THR A 487 8.86 -12.00 19.99
N LEU A 488 10.14 -12.17 19.65
CA LEU A 488 11.16 -11.14 19.84
C LEU A 488 10.85 -9.84 19.06
N LEU A 489 10.31 -9.95 17.85
CA LEU A 489 9.87 -8.79 17.07
C LEU A 489 8.73 -8.05 17.77
N SER A 490 7.73 -8.78 18.28
CA SER A 490 6.60 -8.20 19.01
C SER A 490 7.08 -7.44 20.25
N GLU A 491 7.98 -8.04 21.05
CA GLU A 491 8.60 -7.39 22.21
C GLU A 491 9.36 -6.12 21.83
N LYS A 492 10.21 -6.19 20.79
CA LYS A 492 10.96 -5.03 20.30
C LYS A 492 10.04 -3.92 19.78
N LEU A 493 9.00 -4.27 19.05
CA LEU A 493 8.01 -3.31 18.56
C LEU A 493 7.27 -2.64 19.71
N LEU A 494 6.86 -3.39 20.73
CA LEU A 494 6.20 -2.85 21.91
C LEU A 494 7.11 -1.85 22.65
N THR A 495 8.36 -2.24 22.93
CA THR A 495 9.34 -1.33 23.56
C THR A 495 9.64 -0.08 22.71
N PHE A 496 9.59 -0.20 21.38
CA PHE A 496 9.75 0.93 20.46
C PHE A 496 8.55 1.88 20.49
N ILE A 497 7.35 1.38 20.72
CA ILE A 497 6.13 2.19 20.83
C ILE A 497 6.12 2.97 22.14
N ASP A 498 6.48 2.32 23.24
CA ASP A 498 6.45 2.88 24.59
C ASP A 498 7.50 3.98 24.82
N ASP A 499 8.58 4.04 24.04
CA ASP A 499 9.63 5.06 24.15
C ASP A 499 9.27 6.33 23.32
N PRO A 500 8.89 7.46 23.94
CA PRO A 500 8.46 8.67 23.24
C PRO A 500 9.57 9.28 22.37
N ASN A 501 10.84 9.09 22.77
CA ASN A 501 11.97 9.64 22.03
C ASN A 501 12.16 8.88 20.71
N ARG A 502 12.05 7.55 20.71
CA ARG A 502 12.18 6.74 19.47
C ARG A 502 10.96 6.90 18.56
N ASN A 503 9.78 7.00 19.18
CA ASN A 503 8.49 7.08 18.51
C ASN A 503 8.26 8.42 17.75
N SER A 504 8.88 9.51 18.18
CA SER A 504 8.68 10.84 17.58
C SER A 504 9.42 11.08 16.25
N HIS A 505 10.23 10.13 15.77
CA HIS A 505 11.08 10.31 14.59
C HIS A 505 10.33 10.06 13.25
N ASN A 506 10.66 10.84 12.22
CA ASN A 506 9.98 10.84 10.92
C ASN A 506 9.91 9.47 10.21
N TYR A 507 10.89 8.61 10.42
CA TYR A 507 10.92 7.28 9.80
C TYR A 507 10.08 6.22 10.56
N ALA A 508 9.70 6.48 11.82
CA ALA A 508 8.99 5.51 12.65
C ALA A 508 7.64 5.10 12.04
N LYS A 509 6.89 6.08 11.54
CA LYS A 509 5.61 5.85 10.85
C LYS A 509 5.80 5.02 9.58
N THR A 510 6.82 5.34 8.79
CA THR A 510 7.15 4.62 7.56
C THR A 510 7.57 3.18 7.85
N ALA A 511 8.42 2.97 8.85
CA ALA A 511 8.90 1.66 9.28
C ALA A 511 7.73 0.77 9.74
N VAL A 512 6.87 1.26 10.62
CA VAL A 512 5.68 0.53 11.10
C VAL A 512 4.76 0.16 9.93
N ARG A 513 4.47 1.09 9.01
CA ARG A 513 3.65 0.79 7.81
C ARG A 513 4.26 -0.31 6.96
N ARG A 514 5.57 -0.25 6.68
CA ARG A 514 6.27 -1.29 5.89
C ARG A 514 6.28 -2.64 6.60
N LEU A 515 6.37 -2.66 7.92
CA LEU A 515 6.28 -3.87 8.72
C LEU A 515 4.86 -4.47 8.68
N ILE A 516 3.82 -3.65 8.78
CA ILE A 516 2.43 -4.09 8.63
C ILE A 516 2.19 -4.68 7.24
N ASP A 517 2.64 -3.98 6.19
CA ASP A 517 2.53 -4.44 4.80
C ASP A 517 3.17 -5.83 4.62
N LEU A 518 4.36 -6.05 5.21
CA LEU A 518 5.07 -7.32 5.16
C LEU A 518 4.22 -8.49 5.69
N PHE A 519 3.58 -8.32 6.85
CA PHE A 519 2.80 -9.40 7.48
C PHE A 519 1.40 -9.55 6.91
N LEU A 520 0.79 -8.47 6.39
CA LEU A 520 -0.51 -8.56 5.70
C LEU A 520 -0.42 -9.20 4.31
N GLN A 521 0.79 -9.31 3.73
CA GLN A 521 1.08 -9.97 2.45
C GLN A 521 1.48 -11.44 2.59
N ASP A 522 1.56 -11.94 3.82
CA ASP A 522 1.81 -13.35 4.06
C ASP A 522 0.67 -14.18 3.44
N SER A 523 1.03 -15.09 2.54
CA SER A 523 0.08 -16.00 1.89
C SER A 523 -0.73 -16.86 2.86
N ARG A 524 -0.22 -17.05 4.09
CA ARG A 524 -0.89 -17.76 5.18
C ARG A 524 -1.59 -16.84 6.17
N PHE A 525 -1.67 -15.54 5.89
CA PHE A 525 -2.38 -14.59 6.75
C PHE A 525 -3.90 -14.88 6.79
N PRO A 526 -4.54 -14.78 7.96
CA PRO A 526 -3.94 -14.66 9.28
C PRO A 526 -3.40 -16.01 9.76
N ARG A 527 -2.16 -16.01 10.26
CA ARG A 527 -1.57 -17.19 10.92
C ARG A 527 -2.25 -17.46 12.26
N GLN A 528 -2.26 -18.74 12.64
CA GLN A 528 -3.01 -19.23 13.80
C GLN A 528 -2.16 -19.39 15.05
N GLU A 529 -0.84 -19.36 14.89
CA GLU A 529 0.14 -19.52 15.95
C GLU A 529 0.15 -18.31 16.90
N GLU A 530 0.26 -18.56 18.21
CA GLU A 530 0.09 -17.53 19.25
C GLU A 530 1.05 -16.34 19.12
N ALA A 531 2.30 -16.58 18.76
CA ALA A 531 3.29 -15.51 18.53
C ALA A 531 2.85 -14.52 17.44
N TYR A 532 2.16 -14.98 16.39
CA TYR A 532 1.66 -14.10 15.33
C TYR A 532 0.43 -13.30 15.80
N ILE A 533 -0.42 -13.90 16.64
CA ILE A 533 -1.58 -13.19 17.22
C ILE A 533 -1.10 -12.02 18.07
N GLU A 534 -0.10 -12.25 18.94
CA GLU A 534 0.51 -11.20 19.76
C GLU A 534 1.13 -10.11 18.89
N LEU A 535 1.83 -10.49 17.81
CA LEU A 535 2.38 -9.53 16.87
C LEU A 535 1.29 -8.69 16.18
N TYR A 536 0.20 -9.30 15.71
CA TYR A 536 -0.90 -8.58 15.05
C TYR A 536 -1.57 -7.57 15.98
N GLU A 537 -1.71 -7.96 17.25
CA GLU A 537 -2.19 -7.08 18.31
C GLU A 537 -1.23 -5.89 18.53
N THR A 538 0.07 -6.13 18.68
CA THR A 538 1.08 -5.06 18.81
C THR A 538 1.09 -4.13 17.59
N LEU A 539 0.96 -4.69 16.38
CA LEU A 539 0.87 -3.91 15.14
C LEU A 539 -0.41 -3.07 15.10
N TYR A 540 -1.54 -3.59 15.57
CA TYR A 540 -2.79 -2.85 15.68
C TYR A 540 -2.60 -1.61 16.57
N TYR A 541 -2.07 -1.81 17.78
CA TYR A 541 -1.78 -0.71 18.71
C TYR A 541 -0.85 0.34 18.11
N SER A 542 0.20 -0.12 17.42
CA SER A 542 1.18 0.77 16.78
C SER A 542 0.56 1.68 15.73
N LEU A 543 -0.46 1.18 15.03
CA LEU A 543 -1.14 1.89 13.95
C LEU A 543 -2.23 2.82 14.49
N SER A 544 -2.95 2.41 15.55
CA SER A 544 -4.06 3.17 16.11
C SER A 544 -3.64 4.48 16.77
N GLU A 545 -2.47 4.53 17.41
CA GLU A 545 -1.97 5.75 18.08
C GLU A 545 -1.32 6.77 17.14
N LYS A 546 -0.71 6.34 16.03
CA LYS A 546 0.34 7.12 15.35
C LYS A 546 -0.01 7.65 13.96
N VAL A 547 -1.13 7.21 13.38
CA VAL A 547 -1.41 7.40 11.96
C VAL A 547 -2.67 8.23 11.71
N ASP A 548 -2.60 9.07 10.67
CA ASP A 548 -3.74 9.86 10.20
C ASP A 548 -4.98 8.99 10.04
N LYS A 549 -6.10 9.48 10.56
CA LYS A 549 -7.41 8.86 10.40
C LYS A 549 -7.80 8.95 8.92
N ASN A 550 -7.62 7.86 8.19
CA ASN A 550 -8.04 7.70 6.81
C ASN A 550 -8.56 6.27 6.59
N LEU A 551 -9.26 6.05 5.47
CA LEU A 551 -9.94 4.78 5.19
C LEU A 551 -8.96 3.61 5.05
N THR A 552 -7.79 3.82 4.44
CA THR A 552 -6.74 2.78 4.30
C THR A 552 -6.24 2.31 5.67
N THR A 553 -5.99 3.25 6.58
CA THR A 553 -5.64 2.94 7.98
C THR A 553 -6.78 2.15 8.64
N GLY A 554 -8.03 2.59 8.47
CA GLY A 554 -9.19 1.91 9.03
C GLY A 554 -9.35 0.46 8.55
N LEU A 555 -9.19 0.21 7.24
CA LEU A 555 -9.26 -1.14 6.66
C LEU A 555 -8.11 -2.02 7.16
N THR A 556 -6.93 -1.44 7.35
CA THR A 556 -5.76 -2.14 7.91
C THR A 556 -6.02 -2.54 9.37
N LEU A 557 -6.58 -1.63 10.17
CA LEU A 557 -7.00 -1.90 11.55
C LEU A 557 -8.06 -3.02 11.60
N LEU A 558 -9.06 -2.99 10.71
CA LEU A 558 -10.06 -4.06 10.61
C LEU A 558 -9.42 -5.43 10.33
N ARG A 559 -8.49 -5.51 9.37
CA ARG A 559 -7.80 -6.76 9.04
C ARG A 559 -6.98 -7.32 10.20
N LEU A 560 -6.27 -6.45 10.93
CA LEU A 560 -5.50 -6.85 12.10
C LEU A 560 -6.40 -7.28 13.26
N ALA A 561 -7.48 -6.54 13.52
CA ALA A 561 -8.46 -6.89 14.55
C ALA A 561 -9.11 -8.26 14.26
N GLU A 562 -9.56 -8.48 13.03
CA GLU A 562 -10.13 -9.76 12.61
C GLU A 562 -9.14 -10.92 12.78
N ALA A 563 -7.87 -10.71 12.42
CA ALA A 563 -6.83 -11.72 12.60
C ALA A 563 -6.67 -12.16 14.06
N VAL A 564 -6.78 -11.21 15.00
CA VAL A 564 -6.74 -11.49 16.45
C VAL A 564 -8.05 -12.16 16.91
N LEU A 565 -9.20 -11.59 16.55
CA LEU A 565 -10.52 -12.05 17.00
C LEU A 565 -10.86 -13.47 16.55
N ARG A 566 -10.35 -13.89 15.39
CA ARG A 566 -10.52 -15.26 14.89
C ARG A 566 -10.07 -16.33 15.89
N GLN A 567 -9.03 -16.03 16.66
CA GLN A 567 -8.44 -16.94 17.63
C GLN A 567 -8.78 -16.56 19.08
N LYS A 568 -8.93 -15.27 19.36
CA LYS A 568 -9.30 -14.71 20.67
C LYS A 568 -10.63 -13.93 20.59
N PRO A 569 -11.78 -14.60 20.34
CA PRO A 569 -13.06 -13.92 20.20
C PRO A 569 -13.50 -13.20 21.49
N VAL A 570 -13.01 -13.64 22.65
CA VAL A 570 -13.23 -12.99 23.95
C VAL A 570 -12.73 -11.55 24.01
N GLU A 571 -11.76 -11.18 23.15
CA GLU A 571 -11.21 -9.83 23.06
C GLU A 571 -12.11 -8.87 22.25
N CYS A 572 -13.25 -9.32 21.74
CA CYS A 572 -14.17 -8.52 20.92
C CYS A 572 -14.59 -7.21 21.63
N HIS A 573 -14.80 -7.26 22.95
CA HIS A 573 -15.16 -6.07 23.70
C HIS A 573 -14.04 -5.02 23.71
N ARG A 574 -12.77 -5.46 23.78
CA ARG A 574 -11.60 -4.59 23.79
C ARG A 574 -11.43 -3.90 22.44
N PHE A 575 -11.58 -4.63 21.34
CA PHE A 575 -11.55 -4.06 19.99
C PHE A 575 -12.71 -3.10 19.71
N TYR A 576 -13.89 -3.33 20.29
CA TYR A 576 -14.99 -2.36 20.24
C TYR A 576 -14.57 -1.00 20.82
N GLU A 577 -13.96 -0.98 22.02
CA GLU A 577 -13.49 0.28 22.61
C GLU A 577 -12.40 0.91 21.74
N TYR A 578 -11.47 0.14 21.16
CA TYR A 578 -10.47 0.69 20.25
C TYR A 578 -11.04 1.32 19.00
N PHE A 579 -12.02 0.69 18.34
CA PHE A 579 -12.65 1.28 17.17
C PHE A 579 -13.45 2.53 17.52
N LYS A 580 -14.13 2.52 18.66
CA LYS A 580 -14.88 3.68 19.17
C LYS A 580 -13.96 4.83 19.55
N ASP A 581 -12.82 4.57 20.17
CA ASP A 581 -11.82 5.60 20.49
C ASP A 581 -11.15 6.13 19.22
N TRP A 582 -10.85 5.26 18.26
CA TRP A 582 -10.28 5.68 16.98
C TRP A 582 -11.28 6.51 16.15
N CYS A 583 -12.57 6.19 16.21
CA CYS A 583 -13.65 6.92 15.53
C CYS A 583 -14.75 7.38 16.50
N THR A 584 -14.38 8.29 17.40
CA THR A 584 -15.26 8.82 18.45
C THR A 584 -16.45 9.61 17.91
N TYR A 585 -16.25 10.30 16.78
CA TYR A 585 -17.27 11.12 16.14
C TYR A 585 -17.55 10.61 14.74
N PRO A 586 -18.82 10.64 14.29
CA PRO A 586 -19.19 10.25 12.94
C PRO A 586 -18.42 11.05 11.88
N ILE A 587 -17.78 10.35 10.95
CA ILE A 587 -17.11 10.92 9.78
C ILE A 587 -17.79 10.30 8.56
N PRO A 588 -18.55 11.06 7.74
CA PRO A 588 -19.34 10.49 6.63
C PRO A 588 -18.53 9.61 5.67
N ALA A 589 -17.28 9.98 5.40
CA ALA A 589 -16.38 9.21 4.54
C ALA A 589 -16.05 7.80 5.09
N PHE A 590 -16.29 7.54 6.38
CA PHE A 590 -16.07 6.26 7.03
C PHE A 590 -17.35 5.45 7.24
N GLU A 591 -18.48 5.86 6.66
CA GLU A 591 -19.75 5.13 6.83
C GLU A 591 -19.63 3.64 6.48
N ASN A 592 -19.03 3.31 5.35
CA ASN A 592 -18.88 1.91 4.95
C ASN A 592 -17.92 1.15 5.88
N TRP A 593 -16.87 1.83 6.33
CA TRP A 593 -15.94 1.26 7.29
C TRP A 593 -16.60 0.98 8.65
N ILE A 594 -17.45 1.88 9.15
CA ILE A 594 -18.14 1.66 10.43
C ILE A 594 -19.18 0.53 10.32
N LEU A 595 -19.87 0.41 9.17
CA LEU A 595 -20.74 -0.73 8.91
C LEU A 595 -19.96 -2.05 8.92
N GLU A 596 -18.74 -2.08 8.38
CA GLU A 596 -17.84 -3.25 8.47
C GLU A 596 -17.37 -3.54 9.89
N VAL A 597 -17.07 -2.51 10.69
CA VAL A 597 -16.77 -2.67 12.12
C VAL A 597 -17.95 -3.31 12.84
N PHE A 598 -19.17 -2.86 12.56
CA PHE A 598 -20.38 -3.43 13.17
C PHE A 598 -20.60 -4.88 12.71
N ASP A 599 -20.34 -5.17 11.44
CA ASP A 599 -20.39 -6.53 10.90
C ASP A 599 -19.43 -7.46 11.65
N LEU A 600 -18.18 -7.02 11.84
CA LEU A 600 -17.11 -7.74 12.53
C LEU A 600 -17.47 -7.97 14.01
N LEU A 601 -17.88 -6.92 14.72
CA LEU A 601 -18.21 -7.01 16.14
C LEU A 601 -19.42 -7.91 16.39
N ALA A 602 -20.43 -7.84 15.52
CA ALA A 602 -21.60 -8.74 15.57
C ALA A 602 -21.19 -10.20 15.34
N GLU A 603 -20.33 -10.45 14.36
CA GLU A 603 -19.85 -11.80 14.03
C GLU A 603 -19.10 -12.45 15.20
N TYR A 604 -18.28 -11.69 15.91
CA TYR A 604 -17.52 -12.17 17.06
C TYR A 604 -18.27 -12.04 18.40
N GLY A 605 -19.59 -11.79 18.35
CA GLY A 605 -20.49 -11.96 19.48
C GLY A 605 -20.57 -10.77 20.45
N LEU A 606 -20.31 -9.55 20.00
CA LEU A 606 -20.55 -8.37 20.83
C LEU A 606 -22.03 -8.21 21.17
N GLU A 607 -22.33 -7.93 22.44
CA GLU A 607 -23.69 -7.70 22.90
C GLU A 607 -24.31 -6.44 22.24
N PRO A 608 -25.51 -6.52 21.64
CA PRO A 608 -26.07 -5.42 20.82
C PRO A 608 -26.27 -4.12 21.61
N ASN A 609 -26.68 -4.24 22.87
CA ASN A 609 -26.89 -3.16 23.83
C ASN A 609 -25.63 -2.32 24.10
N LYS A 610 -24.41 -2.85 23.87
CA LYS A 610 -23.18 -2.06 23.98
C LYS A 610 -23.02 -1.09 22.81
N LEU A 611 -23.56 -1.41 21.63
CA LEU A 611 -23.47 -0.59 20.43
C LEU A 611 -24.48 0.56 20.42
N THR A 612 -25.53 0.53 21.25
CA THR A 612 -26.66 1.47 21.21
C THR A 612 -26.24 2.94 21.14
N VAL A 613 -25.32 3.37 22.00
CA VAL A 613 -24.87 4.77 22.05
C VAL A 613 -24.12 5.16 20.77
N TRP A 614 -23.18 4.32 20.34
CA TRP A 614 -22.33 4.61 19.17
C TRP A 614 -23.12 4.53 17.87
N TYR A 615 -24.00 3.53 17.75
CA TYR A 615 -24.98 3.40 16.66
C TYR A 615 -25.84 4.65 16.54
N ARG A 616 -26.44 5.08 17.66
CA ARG A 616 -27.35 6.24 17.67
C ARG A 616 -26.62 7.52 17.26
N GLN A 617 -25.41 7.73 17.78
CA GLN A 617 -24.58 8.88 17.41
C GLN A 617 -24.30 8.93 15.91
N TRP A 618 -23.97 7.80 15.28
CA TRP A 618 -23.77 7.71 13.84
C TRP A 618 -25.04 7.96 13.05
N VAL A 619 -26.12 7.23 13.33
CA VAL A 619 -27.35 7.32 12.55
C VAL A 619 -28.01 8.70 12.68
N GLU A 620 -28.08 9.28 13.87
CA GLU A 620 -28.59 10.65 14.06
C GLU A 620 -27.77 11.67 13.27
N TYR A 621 -26.44 11.54 13.28
CA TYR A 621 -25.58 12.43 12.51
C TYR A 621 -25.82 12.28 11.00
N LEU A 622 -25.86 11.05 10.50
CA LEU A 622 -26.01 10.75 9.08
C LEU A 622 -27.38 11.19 8.53
N LEU A 623 -28.47 11.01 9.29
CA LEU A 623 -29.82 11.43 8.88
C LEU A 623 -29.99 12.95 8.85
N ASN A 624 -29.18 13.70 9.61
CA ASN A 624 -29.23 15.16 9.63
C ASN A 624 -28.36 15.83 8.54
N LEU A 625 -27.57 15.07 7.78
CA LEU A 625 -26.73 15.62 6.72
C LEU A 625 -27.56 15.99 5.48
N PRO A 626 -27.31 17.16 4.86
CA PRO A 626 -27.93 17.51 3.58
C PRO A 626 -27.29 16.69 2.44
N GLY A 627 -28.06 15.79 1.83
CA GLY A 627 -27.62 15.03 0.65
C GLY A 627 -28.37 13.71 0.45
N ASN A 628 -28.28 13.16 -0.77
CA ASN A 628 -28.80 11.83 -1.05
C ASN A 628 -27.96 10.78 -0.31
N ARG A 629 -28.66 9.92 0.43
CA ARG A 629 -28.07 8.79 1.14
C ARG A 629 -28.22 7.55 0.26
N GLU A 630 -27.22 6.69 0.26
CA GLU A 630 -27.35 5.43 -0.45
C GLU A 630 -28.36 4.52 0.25
N ARG A 631 -29.32 4.00 -0.52
CA ARG A 631 -30.35 3.09 -0.02
C ARG A 631 -29.76 1.87 0.68
N THR A 632 -28.73 1.26 0.09
CA THR A 632 -28.03 0.08 0.64
C THR A 632 -27.45 0.35 2.03
N ASN A 633 -26.88 1.54 2.25
CA ASN A 633 -26.35 1.91 3.56
C ASN A 633 -27.48 2.09 4.58
N LEU A 634 -28.56 2.78 4.21
CA LEU A 634 -29.72 2.98 5.08
C LEU A 634 -30.39 1.66 5.48
N GLU A 635 -30.57 0.74 4.53
CA GLU A 635 -31.11 -0.60 4.78
C GLU A 635 -30.21 -1.41 5.72
N THR A 636 -28.89 -1.30 5.56
CA THR A 636 -27.92 -1.96 6.45
C THR A 636 -27.96 -1.36 7.86
N TRP A 637 -28.03 -0.03 7.99
CA TRP A 637 -28.25 0.62 9.28
C TRP A 637 -29.55 0.14 9.91
N LEU A 638 -30.65 0.09 9.18
CA LEU A 638 -31.93 -0.41 9.68
C LEU A 638 -31.84 -1.86 10.16
N ALA A 639 -31.14 -2.74 9.44
CA ALA A 639 -30.92 -4.12 9.85
C ALA A 639 -30.16 -4.18 11.19
N PHE A 640 -29.07 -3.42 11.34
CA PHE A 640 -28.37 -3.30 12.62
C PHE A 640 -29.24 -2.68 13.70
N GLY A 641 -30.08 -1.68 13.38
CA GLY A 641 -31.01 -1.07 14.31
C GLY A 641 -32.05 -2.06 14.85
N ARG A 642 -32.56 -2.95 14.01
CA ARG A 642 -33.48 -4.03 14.44
C ARG A 642 -32.83 -5.01 15.40
N TRP A 643 -31.53 -5.27 15.20
CA TRP A 643 -30.72 -6.12 16.08
C TRP A 643 -30.34 -5.42 17.40
N ILE A 644 -29.92 -4.16 17.35
CA ILE A 644 -29.45 -3.35 18.49
C ILE A 644 -30.60 -2.83 19.35
N GLN A 645 -31.76 -2.58 18.74
CA GLN A 645 -32.94 -1.96 19.36
C GLN A 645 -32.64 -0.61 20.05
N PRO A 646 -32.16 0.40 19.30
CA PRO A 646 -31.71 1.69 19.87
C PRO A 646 -32.86 2.61 20.32
N GLY A 647 -34.07 2.36 19.84
CA GLY A 647 -35.25 3.19 20.05
C GLY A 647 -36.18 3.16 18.81
N PRO A 648 -37.51 3.19 18.98
CA PRO A 648 -38.46 3.13 17.87
C PRO A 648 -38.44 4.40 17.00
N ASP A 649 -38.07 5.54 17.59
CA ASP A 649 -37.91 6.83 16.92
C ASP A 649 -36.85 6.76 15.80
N LEU A 650 -35.69 6.19 16.09
CA LEU A 650 -34.60 6.11 15.12
C LEU A 650 -34.88 5.12 14.00
N LEU A 651 -35.54 4.00 14.31
CA LEU A 651 -35.97 3.01 13.31
C LEU A 651 -37.00 3.61 12.35
N ALA A 652 -37.99 4.34 12.89
CA ALA A 652 -38.98 5.02 12.07
C ALA A 652 -38.35 6.09 11.17
N ALA A 653 -37.36 6.83 11.67
CA ALA A 653 -36.63 7.82 10.88
C ALA A 653 -35.83 7.20 9.73
N LEU A 654 -35.18 6.04 9.97
CA LEU A 654 -34.50 5.27 8.93
C LEU A 654 -35.49 4.72 7.88
N GLU A 655 -36.61 4.15 8.30
CA GLU A 655 -37.65 3.65 7.39
C GLU A 655 -38.22 4.78 6.52
N GLN A 656 -38.45 5.96 7.10
CA GLN A 656 -38.85 7.14 6.36
C GLN A 656 -37.78 7.58 5.35
N ALA A 657 -36.50 7.61 5.74
CA ALA A 657 -35.41 7.96 4.83
C ALA A 657 -35.28 6.97 3.66
N ILE A 658 -35.42 5.66 3.92
CA ILE A 658 -35.43 4.63 2.88
C ILE A 658 -36.60 4.84 1.92
N SER A 659 -37.80 5.12 2.42
CA SER A 659 -38.97 5.40 1.57
C SER A 659 -38.72 6.59 0.64
N ILE A 660 -38.15 7.69 1.17
CA ILE A 660 -37.83 8.88 0.38
C ILE A 660 -36.83 8.56 -0.74
N VAL A 661 -35.76 7.82 -0.44
CA VAL A 661 -34.75 7.45 -1.44
C VAL A 661 -35.33 6.48 -2.47
N THR A 662 -36.15 5.52 -2.03
CA THR A 662 -36.82 4.55 -2.92
C THR A 662 -37.77 5.24 -3.89
N ASP A 663 -38.53 6.25 -3.44
CA ASP A 663 -39.42 7.03 -4.30
C ASP A 663 -38.66 7.91 -5.31
N GLN A 664 -37.38 8.24 -5.03
CA GLN A 664 -36.52 9.03 -5.90
C GLN A 664 -35.69 8.18 -6.87
N GLU A 665 -35.44 6.91 -6.55
CA GLU A 665 -34.71 5.97 -7.41
C GLU A 665 -35.57 5.61 -8.64
N VAL A 666 -35.06 5.93 -9.82
CA VAL A 666 -35.75 5.66 -11.10
C VAL A 666 -35.72 4.16 -11.46
N GLU A 667 -34.71 3.42 -10.99
CA GLU A 667 -34.51 2.00 -11.32
C GLU A 667 -33.72 1.25 -10.22
N ASP A 668 -34.30 0.18 -9.67
CA ASP A 668 -33.62 -0.76 -8.75
C ASP A 668 -33.19 -2.01 -9.54
N PRO A 669 -31.89 -2.19 -9.85
CA PRO A 669 -31.41 -3.27 -10.70
C PRO A 669 -31.65 -4.66 -10.09
N ILE A 670 -31.73 -4.77 -8.76
CA ILE A 670 -31.94 -6.05 -8.07
C ILE A 670 -33.42 -6.43 -8.11
N ALA A 671 -34.31 -5.46 -7.94
CA ALA A 671 -35.75 -5.66 -8.06
C ALA A 671 -36.15 -6.14 -9.47
N ASN A 672 -35.46 -5.67 -10.50
CA ASN A 672 -35.75 -5.97 -11.91
C ASN A 672 -35.22 -7.34 -12.39
N LEU A 673 -34.46 -8.07 -11.57
CA LEU A 673 -33.94 -9.38 -11.94
C LEU A 673 -35.07 -10.40 -12.17
N PRO A 674 -34.91 -11.30 -13.16
CA PRO A 674 -35.95 -12.26 -13.50
C PRO A 674 -36.19 -13.28 -12.37
N PRO A 675 -37.41 -13.82 -12.24
CA PRO A 675 -37.71 -14.84 -11.24
C PRO A 675 -36.78 -16.05 -11.35
N GLY A 676 -36.22 -16.49 -10.23
CA GLY A 676 -35.31 -17.62 -10.16
C GLY A 676 -33.86 -17.33 -10.54
N TYR A 677 -33.48 -16.07 -10.78
CA TYR A 677 -32.09 -15.66 -11.02
C TYR A 677 -31.18 -16.13 -9.88
N ARG A 678 -30.09 -16.83 -10.21
CA ARG A 678 -29.26 -17.56 -9.25
C ARG A 678 -28.00 -16.79 -8.90
N ILE A 679 -27.86 -16.39 -7.65
CA ILE A 679 -26.68 -15.69 -7.14
C ILE A 679 -25.92 -16.63 -6.20
N GLY A 680 -24.68 -16.93 -6.54
CA GLY A 680 -23.76 -17.69 -5.69
C GLY A 680 -22.79 -16.77 -4.98
N ILE A 681 -22.84 -16.73 -3.64
CA ILE A 681 -21.93 -15.91 -2.82
C ILE A 681 -20.93 -16.83 -2.13
N PHE A 682 -19.64 -16.56 -2.34
CA PHE A 682 -18.53 -17.27 -1.72
C PHE A 682 -17.81 -16.34 -0.74
N SER A 683 -17.74 -16.74 0.53
CA SER A 683 -17.02 -16.02 1.60
C SER A 683 -16.81 -16.95 2.79
N LEU A 684 -15.72 -16.82 3.54
CA LEU A 684 -15.55 -17.59 4.79
C LEU A 684 -16.46 -17.12 5.94
N HIS A 685 -17.18 -16.01 5.75
CA HIS A 685 -18.01 -15.37 6.78
C HIS A 685 -19.49 -15.67 6.54
N GLN A 686 -20.00 -16.73 7.14
CA GLN A 686 -21.38 -17.17 6.95
C GLN A 686 -22.39 -16.09 7.36
N ALA A 687 -22.19 -15.47 8.53
CA ALA A 687 -23.10 -14.45 9.05
C ALA A 687 -23.25 -13.23 8.13
N THR A 688 -22.17 -12.85 7.44
CA THR A 688 -22.17 -11.72 6.49
C THR A 688 -22.88 -12.08 5.19
N MET A 689 -22.67 -13.31 4.70
CA MET A 689 -23.40 -13.81 3.53
C MET A 689 -24.91 -13.95 3.81
N ASP A 690 -25.28 -14.40 5.00
CA ASP A 690 -26.68 -14.54 5.39
C ASP A 690 -27.40 -13.19 5.48
N ARG A 691 -26.75 -12.16 6.06
CA ARG A 691 -27.24 -10.77 6.05
C ARG A 691 -27.38 -10.21 4.64
N ALA A 692 -26.37 -10.42 3.78
CA ALA A 692 -26.42 -9.97 2.39
C ALA A 692 -27.58 -10.65 1.64
N LYS A 693 -27.77 -11.95 1.88
CA LYS A 693 -28.90 -12.71 1.34
C LYS A 693 -30.25 -12.17 1.81
N GLU A 694 -30.40 -11.85 3.09
CA GLU A 694 -31.65 -11.28 3.63
C GLU A 694 -31.99 -9.94 2.96
N LEU A 695 -31.01 -9.05 2.80
CA LEU A 695 -31.20 -7.75 2.14
C LEU A 695 -31.55 -7.91 0.65
N LEU A 696 -30.88 -8.81 -0.07
CA LEU A 696 -31.19 -9.11 -1.47
C LEU A 696 -32.61 -9.68 -1.64
N LEU A 697 -33.02 -10.59 -0.75
CA LEU A 697 -34.38 -11.16 -0.76
C LEU A 697 -35.46 -10.15 -0.37
N ALA A 698 -35.13 -9.18 0.48
CA ALA A 698 -36.04 -8.09 0.83
C ALA A 698 -36.37 -7.21 -0.39
N ARG A 699 -35.42 -7.06 -1.33
CA ARG A 699 -35.62 -6.31 -2.59
C ARG A 699 -36.29 -7.14 -3.67
N ASN A 700 -35.94 -8.43 -3.77
CA ASN A 700 -36.55 -9.34 -4.74
C ASN A 700 -36.73 -10.74 -4.14
N PRO A 701 -37.95 -11.08 -3.67
CA PRO A 701 -38.24 -12.38 -3.06
C PRO A 701 -38.09 -13.58 -4.00
N ASN A 702 -38.00 -13.34 -5.32
CA ASN A 702 -37.93 -14.41 -6.32
C ASN A 702 -36.50 -14.85 -6.65
N LEU A 703 -35.47 -14.25 -6.01
CA LEU A 703 -34.07 -14.63 -6.23
C LEU A 703 -33.73 -15.99 -5.61
N ASN A 704 -32.82 -16.73 -6.25
CA ASN A 704 -32.28 -17.97 -5.71
C ASN A 704 -30.83 -17.74 -5.25
N ILE A 705 -30.66 -17.41 -3.97
CA ILE A 705 -29.37 -17.04 -3.40
C ILE A 705 -28.80 -18.22 -2.61
N ARG A 706 -27.59 -18.65 -2.99
CA ARG A 706 -26.85 -19.73 -2.34
C ARG A 706 -25.50 -19.24 -1.85
N THR A 707 -25.14 -19.63 -0.63
CA THR A 707 -23.93 -19.19 0.05
C THR A 707 -22.96 -20.38 0.24
N CYS A 708 -21.65 -20.13 0.23
CA CYS A 708 -20.62 -21.15 0.38
C CYS A 708 -19.46 -20.62 1.23
N ALA A 709 -19.26 -21.23 2.41
CA ALA A 709 -18.21 -20.88 3.37
C ALA A 709 -17.00 -21.84 3.39
N GLU A 710 -16.87 -22.66 2.36
CA GLU A 710 -15.82 -23.67 2.26
C GLU A 710 -14.46 -23.05 1.94
N ARG A 711 -13.40 -23.55 2.59
CA ARG A 711 -12.02 -23.10 2.36
C ARG A 711 -11.37 -23.74 1.12
N ASP A 712 -11.75 -24.97 0.81
CA ASP A 712 -11.15 -25.79 -0.24
C ASP A 712 -12.13 -26.12 -1.35
N LEU A 713 -11.63 -26.33 -2.56
CA LEU A 713 -12.46 -26.67 -3.71
C LEU A 713 -13.10 -28.06 -3.53
N ASN A 714 -14.42 -28.08 -3.32
CA ASN A 714 -15.22 -29.30 -3.22
C ASN A 714 -16.31 -29.36 -4.30
N GLU A 715 -17.00 -30.50 -4.41
CA GLU A 715 -18.05 -30.70 -5.42
C GLU A 715 -19.24 -29.73 -5.26
N GLN A 716 -19.53 -29.31 -4.02
CA GLN A 716 -20.57 -28.32 -3.74
C GLN A 716 -20.20 -26.93 -4.28
N ALA A 717 -18.95 -26.49 -4.09
CA ALA A 717 -18.44 -25.22 -4.60
C ALA A 717 -18.43 -25.20 -6.13
N LYS A 718 -18.00 -26.29 -6.78
CA LYS A 718 -18.06 -26.44 -8.25
C LYS A 718 -19.49 -26.38 -8.77
N SER A 719 -20.38 -27.16 -8.15
CA SER A 719 -21.80 -27.18 -8.54
C SER A 719 -22.47 -25.83 -8.34
N LEU A 720 -22.10 -25.08 -7.29
CA LEU A 720 -22.62 -23.74 -7.07
C LEU A 720 -22.13 -22.79 -8.17
N ALA A 721 -20.82 -22.73 -8.42
CA ALA A 721 -20.24 -21.87 -9.45
C ALA A 721 -20.82 -22.13 -10.85
N GLN A 722 -21.01 -23.41 -11.20
CA GLN A 722 -21.55 -23.83 -12.50
C GLN A 722 -23.02 -23.46 -12.72
N ASN A 723 -23.82 -23.48 -11.65
CA ASN A 723 -25.27 -23.33 -11.74
C ASN A 723 -25.76 -21.92 -11.42
N SER A 724 -24.87 -21.00 -11.04
CA SER A 724 -25.21 -19.60 -10.78
C SER A 724 -25.22 -18.76 -12.05
N ASP A 725 -26.11 -17.77 -12.08
CA ASP A 725 -26.15 -16.73 -13.10
C ASP A 725 -25.23 -15.57 -12.75
N LEU A 726 -25.00 -15.35 -11.45
CA LEU A 726 -24.00 -14.41 -10.94
C LEU A 726 -23.19 -15.07 -9.83
N VAL A 727 -21.86 -14.92 -9.87
CA VAL A 727 -20.97 -15.45 -8.83
C VAL A 727 -20.21 -14.30 -8.19
N VAL A 728 -20.38 -14.17 -6.87
CA VAL A 728 -19.71 -13.17 -6.04
C VAL A 728 -18.66 -13.86 -5.19
N ILE A 729 -17.41 -13.40 -5.27
CA ILE A 729 -16.27 -13.98 -4.54
C ILE A 729 -15.67 -12.92 -3.63
N VAL A 730 -15.73 -13.14 -2.31
CA VAL A 730 -15.06 -12.30 -1.32
C VAL A 730 -13.62 -12.79 -1.14
N THR A 731 -12.70 -12.26 -1.95
CA THR A 731 -11.30 -12.74 -2.09
C THR A 731 -10.43 -12.54 -0.85
N THR A 732 -10.78 -11.61 0.02
CA THR A 732 -10.01 -11.25 1.23
C THR A 732 -10.03 -12.34 2.32
N CYS A 733 -10.75 -13.45 2.09
CA CYS A 733 -10.83 -14.59 3.01
C CYS A 733 -10.56 -15.94 2.34
N ILE A 734 -10.63 -16.04 1.02
CA ILE A 734 -10.75 -17.33 0.33
C ILE A 734 -9.37 -17.82 -0.13
N SER A 735 -9.13 -19.14 -0.03
CA SER A 735 -7.89 -19.75 -0.52
C SER A 735 -7.75 -19.57 -2.04
N HIS A 736 -6.52 -19.32 -2.51
CA HIS A 736 -6.24 -19.26 -3.95
C HIS A 736 -6.69 -20.52 -4.70
N ALA A 737 -6.68 -21.67 -4.04
CA ALA A 737 -7.14 -22.93 -4.61
C ALA A 737 -8.63 -22.92 -4.96
N LEU A 738 -9.48 -22.30 -4.14
CA LEU A 738 -10.90 -22.15 -4.43
C LEU A 738 -11.14 -21.07 -5.50
N THR A 739 -10.51 -19.89 -5.36
CA THR A 739 -10.66 -18.76 -6.29
C THR A 739 -10.24 -19.12 -7.73
N TYR A 740 -9.09 -19.77 -7.91
CA TYR A 740 -8.67 -20.25 -9.24
C TYR A 740 -9.39 -21.54 -9.65
N GLY A 741 -9.77 -22.38 -8.69
CA GLY A 741 -10.41 -23.67 -8.93
C GLY A 741 -11.83 -23.58 -9.47
N ILE A 742 -12.60 -22.55 -9.12
CA ILE A 742 -13.96 -22.34 -9.65
C ILE A 742 -13.99 -21.65 -11.02
N GLY A 743 -12.91 -20.97 -11.40
CA GLY A 743 -12.80 -20.21 -12.66
C GLY A 743 -13.26 -20.98 -13.92
N PRO A 744 -12.84 -22.25 -14.13
CA PRO A 744 -13.28 -23.06 -15.26
C PRO A 744 -14.79 -23.36 -15.30
N TYR A 745 -15.49 -23.23 -14.18
CA TYR A 745 -16.92 -23.53 -14.04
C TYR A 745 -17.81 -22.28 -14.16
N LEU A 746 -17.21 -21.08 -14.21
CA LEU A 746 -17.95 -19.83 -14.40
C LEU A 746 -18.42 -19.71 -15.85
N LYS A 747 -19.58 -19.07 -16.05
CA LYS A 747 -20.04 -18.69 -17.39
C LYS A 747 -19.06 -17.69 -18.00
N LYS A 748 -18.47 -18.03 -19.15
CA LYS A 748 -17.37 -17.28 -19.79
C LYS A 748 -17.67 -15.81 -20.09
N GLU A 749 -18.94 -15.47 -20.27
CA GLU A 749 -19.38 -14.12 -20.65
C GLU A 749 -19.48 -13.15 -19.46
N GLN A 750 -19.55 -13.65 -18.22
CA GLN A 750 -19.95 -12.85 -17.06
C GLN A 750 -18.81 -12.61 -16.04
N GLY A 751 -17.86 -13.55 -15.92
CA GLY A 751 -16.78 -13.47 -14.93
C GLY A 751 -17.29 -13.42 -13.47
N PRO A 752 -16.38 -13.53 -12.49
CA PRO A 752 -16.74 -13.37 -11.07
C PRO A 752 -16.81 -11.88 -10.65
N VAL A 753 -17.74 -11.56 -9.76
CA VAL A 753 -17.86 -10.25 -9.11
C VAL A 753 -17.05 -10.24 -7.83
N TYR A 754 -16.24 -9.19 -7.64
CA TYR A 754 -15.38 -9.01 -6.48
C TYR A 754 -15.82 -7.80 -5.66
N PRO A 755 -16.36 -8.01 -4.46
CA PRO A 755 -16.61 -6.94 -3.50
C PRO A 755 -15.32 -6.25 -3.05
N GLN A 756 -15.40 -4.95 -2.78
CA GLN A 756 -14.25 -4.15 -2.30
C GLN A 756 -13.80 -4.53 -0.89
N SER A 757 -14.67 -5.21 -0.14
CA SER A 757 -14.43 -5.63 1.23
C SER A 757 -15.33 -6.82 1.59
N LYS A 758 -15.20 -7.30 2.83
CA LYS A 758 -15.92 -8.48 3.31
C LYS A 758 -17.34 -8.19 3.75
N GLY A 759 -17.65 -6.91 4.00
CA GLY A 759 -18.89 -6.47 4.62
C GLY A 759 -20.13 -6.68 3.76
N THR A 760 -21.27 -6.71 4.42
CA THR A 760 -22.59 -6.93 3.82
C THR A 760 -22.88 -5.91 2.71
N THR A 761 -22.68 -4.62 3.02
CA THR A 761 -22.89 -3.49 2.10
C THR A 761 -22.04 -3.62 0.84
N SER A 762 -20.79 -4.05 1.00
CA SER A 762 -19.82 -4.18 -0.09
C SER A 762 -20.21 -5.27 -1.08
N ILE A 763 -20.76 -6.39 -0.57
CA ILE A 763 -21.31 -7.47 -1.39
C ILE A 763 -22.47 -6.96 -2.24
N ILE A 764 -23.44 -6.27 -1.63
CA ILE A 764 -24.62 -5.77 -2.34
C ILE A 764 -24.23 -4.73 -3.38
N ARG A 765 -23.38 -3.76 -3.02
CA ARG A 765 -22.94 -2.71 -3.93
C ARG A 765 -22.18 -3.25 -5.14
N ALA A 766 -21.37 -4.30 -4.95
CA ALA A 766 -20.67 -4.96 -6.05
C ALA A 766 -21.65 -5.64 -7.02
N ILE A 767 -22.73 -6.22 -6.50
CA ILE A 767 -23.82 -6.79 -7.32
C ILE A 767 -24.54 -5.68 -8.09
N GLU A 768 -24.95 -4.59 -7.42
CA GLU A 768 -25.62 -3.45 -8.06
C GLU A 768 -24.77 -2.86 -9.19
N SER A 769 -23.50 -2.59 -8.91
CA SER A 769 -22.57 -2.03 -9.89
C SER A 769 -22.40 -2.94 -11.11
N TYR A 770 -22.35 -4.26 -10.88
CA TYR A 770 -22.24 -5.25 -11.96
C TYR A 770 -23.50 -5.27 -12.84
N LEU A 771 -24.69 -5.20 -12.24
CA LEU A 771 -25.98 -5.21 -12.94
C LEU A 771 -26.27 -3.89 -13.68
N LEU A 772 -25.66 -2.78 -13.25
CA LEU A 772 -25.78 -1.50 -13.96
C LEU A 772 -24.82 -1.39 -15.15
N THR A 773 -23.77 -2.23 -15.20
CA THR A 773 -22.73 -2.18 -16.23
C THR A 773 -22.85 -3.28 -17.30
N ASN A 774 -23.68 -4.30 -17.07
CA ASN A 774 -23.97 -5.41 -18.00
C ASN A 774 -25.47 -5.64 -18.09
#